data_AF-A0A4T0CQ04-F1
#
_entry.id   AF-A0A4T0CQ04-F1
#
_cell.length_a   1.000
_cell.length_b   1.000
_cell.length_c   1.000
_cell.angle_alpha   90.00
_cell.angle_beta   90.00
_cell.angle_gamma   90.00
#
_symmetry.space_group_name_H-M   'P 1'
#
loop_
_entity.id
_entity.type
_entity.pdbx_description
1 polymer ?
#
loop_
_entity_poly.entity_id
_entity_poly.type
_entity_poly.pdbx_seq_one_letter_code
_entity_poly.pdbx_strand_id
1 'polypeptide(L)'
;MLLPFERPWPAWRDCSTPARLVCRGLAFRLPVAALTQKNLENNPKGKIDRGQLSLSSEKEDHCIFEVLQVVVPAQTRKASAAANVIPAASNVNSQPQAPVDGETPAQDATAMPPPARKRRHSHSTDPSDTLLEPFYYGKGLTDPINTARDKWNLLPAFLKVKGLVKQHIDSYNFFVDTELKTILRANATVHSDVDPNMFIRYTDIRIGKPERVEDRHSTVPGLSGPGITPNECRLRDLTYSAPIYVNFEARSQNGLKMERNVYIGRMPVMLRSNKCVLSGRSEKEMGLLNECAVDPGGYFVVRGQEKVILVQEQLSKNRVIVEMFKGIIQASVTSHTANVKTKTYVLLKKGLIVLKHNSLTEDIPVAIALRAMGVQSDHEIMLLVAGDDAVYQDEFSVNLEEAARSGVSTQEQALEYVGARLRPERFGQYGVPKKTNKQNAVEKLSNTIIPHVGVTAINFRPKALYIAFMVRRVIMCMHDPKLIDDRDYLGNKRLELSGSMMALLFEDLFKDFNKLIKQSWDKVLRKPNRTRAFNPADYITMHESRITQGLERAISTGNWTLKRFRMDRAGVTHVLSRLSFIAALGMMTRISSQFEKTRKVSGPRALQPSQFGMLCTSDTPEGEACGLVKNLALMTHITTMDEEDPVRKMIFVLGAEDVTSASGTELYADGAYIIFLNGTPVALTREPKRFLIAFRRFRRMGRISEF
;
A
#
# COMPACT_ATOMS: atom_id res chain seq x y z
N MET A 1 25.28 58.05 -14.38
CA MET A 1 24.85 57.61 -15.72
C MET A 1 23.59 56.79 -15.57
N LEU A 2 22.45 57.43 -15.80
CA LEU A 2 21.12 56.83 -15.86
C LEU A 2 20.78 56.60 -17.33
N LEU A 3 20.32 55.39 -17.67
CA LEU A 3 19.54 55.12 -18.88
C LEU A 3 18.29 54.32 -18.46
N PRO A 4 17.08 54.73 -18.87
CA PRO A 4 15.83 54.11 -18.43
C PRO A 4 15.39 52.97 -19.36
N PHE A 5 14.81 51.92 -18.79
CA PHE A 5 14.03 50.90 -19.50
C PHE A 5 12.55 51.13 -19.19
N GLU A 6 11.85 51.80 -20.11
CA GLU A 6 10.39 51.79 -20.17
C GLU A 6 9.94 50.65 -21.09
N ARG A 7 9.21 49.66 -20.55
CA ARG A 7 7.99 49.08 -21.17
C ARG A 7 7.16 48.38 -20.07
N PRO A 8 5.89 48.74 -19.86
CA PRO A 8 5.01 48.06 -18.93
C PRO A 8 4.38 46.81 -19.57
N TRP A 9 4.26 45.75 -18.77
CA TRP A 9 3.51 44.53 -19.10
C TRP A 9 1.99 44.81 -19.06
N PRO A 10 1.18 44.35 -20.03
CA PRO A 10 -0.26 44.55 -19.96
C PRO A 10 -0.92 43.57 -18.99
N ALA A 11 -1.77 44.12 -18.14
CA ALA A 11 -2.68 43.44 -17.24
C ALA A 11 -3.64 42.51 -18.00
N TRP A 12 -3.87 41.31 -17.47
CA TRP A 12 -4.91 40.41 -17.93
C TRP A 12 -6.28 40.95 -17.49
N ARG A 13 -7.09 41.42 -18.44
CA ARG A 13 -8.55 41.57 -18.31
C ARG A 13 -9.25 40.55 -19.20
N ASP A 14 -10.37 40.10 -18.67
CA ASP A 14 -11.47 39.30 -19.24
C ASP A 14 -11.49 39.10 -20.77
N CYS A 15 -11.64 37.83 -21.18
CA CYS A 15 -12.12 37.47 -22.51
C CYS A 15 -13.14 36.32 -22.41
N SER A 16 -14.40 36.70 -22.24
CA SER A 16 -15.58 35.90 -22.52
C SER A 16 -16.03 36.11 -23.97
N THR A 17 -15.67 35.22 -24.91
CA THR A 17 -16.51 34.73 -26.05
C THR A 17 -15.70 33.87 -27.03
N PRO A 18 -16.34 32.94 -27.78
CA PRO A 18 -15.69 31.80 -28.40
C PRO A 18 -15.33 32.05 -29.87
N ALA A 19 -14.05 31.92 -30.23
CA ALA A 19 -13.62 31.85 -31.62
C ALA A 19 -13.47 30.39 -32.06
N ARG A 20 -14.32 29.97 -33.01
CA ARG A 20 -14.16 28.75 -33.82
C ARG A 20 -12.83 28.82 -34.55
N LEU A 21 -11.93 27.87 -34.32
CA LEU A 21 -10.79 27.63 -35.22
C LEU A 21 -10.95 26.29 -35.93
N VAL A 22 -10.97 26.38 -37.25
CA VAL A 22 -10.98 25.30 -38.24
C VAL A 22 -9.66 24.54 -38.17
N CYS A 23 -9.71 23.23 -37.92
CA CYS A 23 -8.55 22.36 -38.06
C CYS A 23 -8.23 22.15 -39.56
N ARG A 24 -7.21 22.83 -40.08
CA ARG A 24 -6.43 22.34 -41.23
C ARG A 24 -5.15 21.72 -40.70
N GLY A 25 -4.94 20.45 -41.03
CA GLY A 25 -3.76 19.69 -40.66
C GLY A 25 -2.49 20.28 -41.26
N LEU A 26 -1.48 20.44 -40.43
CA LEU A 26 -0.08 20.64 -40.82
C LEU A 26 0.79 19.89 -39.80
N ALA A 27 1.46 18.87 -40.30
CA ALA A 27 2.38 18.02 -39.56
C ALA A 27 3.62 18.82 -39.13
N PHE A 28 3.94 18.82 -37.84
CA PHE A 28 5.21 19.32 -37.33
C PHE A 28 6.28 18.23 -37.37
N ARG A 29 7.32 18.46 -38.17
CA ARG A 29 8.61 17.76 -38.13
C ARG A 29 9.37 18.19 -36.87
N LEU A 30 9.89 17.22 -36.11
CA LEU A 30 10.91 17.43 -35.08
C LEU A 30 12.27 17.77 -35.73
N PRO A 31 13.06 18.73 -35.20
CA PRO A 31 14.41 18.97 -35.67
C PRO A 31 15.39 18.01 -34.96
N VAL A 32 16.21 17.33 -35.77
CA VAL A 32 17.37 16.54 -35.35
C VAL A 32 18.54 17.48 -35.08
N ALA A 33 19.30 17.14 -34.04
CA ALA A 33 20.46 17.86 -33.51
C ALA A 33 21.50 18.27 -34.57
N ALA A 34 21.99 19.50 -34.44
CA ALA A 34 23.19 19.99 -35.10
C ALA A 34 24.43 19.57 -34.30
N LEU A 35 25.21 18.64 -34.85
CA LEU A 35 26.59 18.38 -34.46
C LEU A 35 27.52 19.02 -35.51
N THR A 36 28.54 19.68 -34.99
CA THR A 36 29.57 20.50 -35.64
C THR A 36 30.34 19.81 -36.76
N GLN A 37 30.51 20.51 -37.88
CA GLN A 37 31.46 20.21 -38.95
C GLN A 37 32.92 20.43 -38.50
N LYS A 38 33.77 19.42 -38.68
CA LYS A 38 35.18 19.60 -39.03
C LYS A 38 35.72 18.39 -39.81
N ASN A 39 36.07 18.65 -41.07
CA ASN A 39 37.10 18.03 -41.91
C ASN A 39 36.92 16.63 -42.54
N LEU A 40 37.39 16.59 -43.80
CA LEU A 40 37.85 15.48 -44.65
C LEU A 40 36.88 14.84 -45.67
N GLU A 41 36.83 15.52 -46.82
CA GLU A 41 37.05 15.05 -48.20
C GLU A 41 37.06 13.54 -48.58
N ASN A 42 36.54 13.31 -49.79
CA ASN A 42 36.81 12.25 -50.79
C ASN A 42 35.99 10.94 -50.75
N ASN A 43 35.01 10.85 -51.67
CA ASN A 43 35.05 10.10 -52.95
C ASN A 43 33.68 9.44 -53.28
N PRO A 44 33.18 9.48 -54.54
CA PRO A 44 31.81 9.13 -54.89
C PRO A 44 31.69 7.71 -55.48
N LYS A 45 30.48 7.12 -55.40
CA LYS A 45 29.81 6.28 -56.42
C LYS A 45 28.67 5.47 -55.80
N GLY A 46 27.53 5.37 -56.50
CA GLY A 46 26.71 4.15 -56.46
C GLY A 46 25.21 4.31 -56.15
N LYS A 47 24.44 4.61 -57.19
CA LYS A 47 23.10 4.10 -57.58
C LYS A 47 21.96 3.90 -56.55
N ILE A 48 20.82 4.42 -57.02
CA ILE A 48 19.43 4.32 -56.59
C ILE A 48 18.90 2.88 -56.65
N ASP A 49 18.10 2.47 -55.66
CA ASP A 49 16.93 1.62 -55.90
C ASP A 49 15.78 1.90 -54.90
N ARG A 50 14.58 1.97 -55.45
CA ARG A 50 13.31 2.26 -54.76
C ARG A 50 12.72 0.96 -54.20
N GLY A 51 12.38 0.93 -52.90
CA GLY A 51 11.64 -0.16 -52.26
C GLY A 51 10.63 0.38 -51.25
N GLN A 52 9.39 -0.09 -51.38
CA GLN A 52 8.16 0.40 -50.74
C GLN A 52 8.16 0.30 -49.21
N LEU A 53 7.75 1.39 -48.55
CA LEU A 53 7.40 1.45 -47.13
C LEU A 53 5.89 1.18 -46.98
N SER A 54 5.52 0.00 -46.49
CA SER A 54 4.18 -0.28 -45.97
C SER A 54 4.11 0.09 -44.48
N LEU A 55 3.38 1.15 -44.15
CA LEU A 55 3.00 1.55 -42.80
C LEU A 55 1.83 0.67 -42.31
N SER A 56 2.08 -0.20 -41.34
CA SER A 56 1.03 -0.81 -40.52
C SER A 56 0.95 -0.08 -39.17
N SER A 57 -0.15 0.66 -38.98
CA SER A 57 -0.48 1.33 -37.72
C SER A 57 -1.29 0.41 -36.83
N GLU A 58 -0.72 -0.06 -35.72
CA GLU A 58 -1.49 -0.52 -34.56
C GLU A 58 -0.80 0.02 -33.30
N LYS A 59 -1.39 1.07 -32.72
CA LYS A 59 -1.07 1.56 -31.38
C LYS A 59 -2.13 0.98 -30.45
N GLU A 60 -1.74 0.07 -29.57
CA GLU A 60 -2.55 -0.34 -28.43
C GLU A 60 -2.31 0.61 -27.25
N ASP A 61 -3.41 1.17 -26.73
CA ASP A 61 -3.45 2.02 -25.54
C ASP A 61 -3.28 1.18 -24.27
N HIS A 62 -2.13 1.31 -23.59
CA HIS A 62 -1.96 0.81 -22.23
C HIS A 62 -2.38 1.88 -21.21
N CYS A 63 -3.63 1.79 -20.75
CA CYS A 63 -4.09 2.50 -19.54
C CYS A 63 -3.80 1.70 -18.27
N ILE A 64 -3.22 2.42 -17.32
CA ILE A 64 -2.71 2.06 -16.00
C ILE A 64 -3.84 1.62 -15.06
N PHE A 65 -3.71 0.46 -14.41
CA PHE A 65 -4.12 0.13 -13.02
C PHE A 65 -3.71 -1.34 -12.72
N GLU A 66 -2.78 -1.53 -11.79
CA GLU A 66 -2.26 -2.84 -11.36
C GLU A 66 -3.18 -3.50 -10.32
N VAL A 67 -4.04 -4.39 -10.78
CA VAL A 67 -4.39 -5.62 -10.07
C VAL A 67 -4.29 -6.70 -11.14
N LEU A 68 -3.42 -7.69 -10.91
CA LEU A 68 -2.91 -8.68 -11.87
C LEU A 68 -1.94 -8.12 -12.93
N GLN A 69 -0.66 -8.46 -12.76
CA GLN A 69 0.32 -8.34 -13.83
C GLN A 69 0.40 -9.69 -14.55
N VAL A 70 0.05 -9.68 -15.83
CA VAL A 70 0.15 -10.82 -16.75
C VAL A 70 1.41 -10.58 -17.60
N VAL A 71 2.43 -11.43 -17.49
CA VAL A 71 3.70 -11.29 -18.22
C VAL A 71 3.60 -11.98 -19.58
N VAL A 72 3.96 -11.29 -20.66
CA VAL A 72 3.86 -11.76 -22.07
C VAL A 72 5.22 -12.27 -22.56
N PRO A 73 5.35 -13.50 -23.09
CA PRO A 73 6.51 -13.89 -23.89
C PRO A 73 6.35 -13.51 -25.38
N ALA A 74 7.47 -13.18 -26.02
CA ALA A 74 7.54 -12.65 -27.39
C ALA A 74 7.13 -13.69 -28.45
N GLN A 75 6.25 -13.30 -29.38
CA GLN A 75 5.73 -14.16 -30.45
C GLN A 75 6.61 -14.11 -31.71
N THR A 76 6.96 -15.28 -32.24
CA THR A 76 7.32 -15.50 -33.65
C THR A 76 6.10 -16.02 -34.39
N ARG A 77 5.61 -15.31 -35.42
CA ARG A 77 4.41 -15.69 -36.20
C ARG A 77 4.79 -16.46 -37.47
N LYS A 78 4.18 -17.62 -37.67
CA LYS A 78 3.92 -18.22 -39.00
C LYS A 78 2.40 -18.28 -39.20
N ALA A 79 1.95 -17.86 -40.38
CA ALA A 79 0.54 -17.74 -40.77
C ALA A 79 -0.01 -19.05 -41.33
N SER A 80 -1.29 -19.35 -41.05
CA SER A 80 -2.15 -20.14 -41.94
C SER A 80 -3.63 -19.76 -41.72
N ALA A 81 -4.41 -19.84 -42.79
CA ALA A 81 -5.74 -19.26 -42.96
C ALA A 81 -6.83 -20.33 -43.16
N ALA A 82 -8.08 -19.97 -42.83
CA ALA A 82 -9.41 -20.51 -43.25
C ALA A 82 -10.34 -20.62 -42.01
N ALA A 83 -11.67 -20.46 -42.05
CA ALA A 83 -12.67 -19.88 -42.94
C ALA A 83 -14.00 -19.81 -42.13
N ASN A 84 -14.87 -18.84 -42.41
CA ASN A 84 -16.16 -18.60 -41.73
C ASN A 84 -17.28 -19.51 -42.26
N VAL A 85 -18.21 -19.94 -41.39
CA VAL A 85 -19.60 -20.32 -41.76
C VAL A 85 -20.59 -19.92 -40.64
N ILE A 86 -21.66 -19.22 -41.04
CA ILE A 86 -22.90 -18.90 -40.30
C ILE A 86 -24.00 -19.83 -40.85
N PRO A 87 -25.08 -20.13 -40.11
CA PRO A 87 -26.40 -19.84 -40.70
C PRO A 87 -27.46 -19.28 -39.73
N ALA A 88 -28.46 -18.67 -40.36
CA ALA A 88 -29.57 -17.90 -39.83
C ALA A 88 -30.87 -18.73 -39.64
N ALA A 89 -31.89 -18.02 -39.14
CA ALA A 89 -33.20 -18.45 -38.66
C ALA A 89 -34.20 -19.02 -39.68
N SER A 90 -35.28 -19.64 -39.18
CA SER A 90 -36.59 -19.74 -39.85
C SER A 90 -37.76 -19.68 -38.86
N ASN A 91 -38.81 -18.95 -39.25
CA ASN A 91 -40.10 -18.67 -38.60
C ASN A 91 -41.11 -19.82 -38.78
N VAL A 92 -42.25 -19.81 -38.04
CA VAL A 92 -43.65 -19.79 -38.58
C VAL A 92 -44.68 -19.41 -37.50
N ASN A 93 -45.67 -18.61 -37.94
CA ASN A 93 -46.80 -17.93 -37.30
C ASN A 93 -47.95 -18.80 -36.74
N SER A 94 -48.76 -18.24 -35.83
CA SER A 94 -50.21 -17.97 -36.04
C SER A 94 -50.85 -17.17 -34.88
N GLN A 95 -51.69 -16.19 -35.25
CA GLN A 95 -52.62 -15.36 -34.45
C GLN A 95 -54.06 -15.69 -34.93
N PRO A 96 -55.15 -15.03 -34.49
CA PRO A 96 -55.61 -14.63 -33.14
C PRO A 96 -57.12 -14.97 -32.93
N GLN A 97 -57.73 -14.67 -31.77
CA GLN A 97 -59.15 -14.24 -31.68
C GLN A 97 -59.54 -13.77 -30.26
N ALA A 98 -60.37 -12.73 -30.20
CA ALA A 98 -61.09 -12.21 -29.03
C ALA A 98 -62.60 -12.31 -29.29
N PRO A 99 -63.45 -12.14 -28.25
CA PRO A 99 -64.67 -11.37 -28.45
C PRO A 99 -64.94 -10.30 -27.39
N VAL A 100 -65.91 -9.47 -27.77
CA VAL A 100 -66.39 -8.16 -27.30
C VAL A 100 -67.47 -8.34 -26.23
N ASP A 101 -67.66 -7.35 -25.35
CA ASP A 101 -68.96 -6.69 -25.06
C ASP A 101 -68.77 -5.52 -24.09
N GLY A 102 -69.43 -4.40 -24.39
CA GLY A 102 -69.35 -3.16 -23.63
C GLY A 102 -70.72 -2.55 -23.43
N GLU A 103 -70.86 -1.73 -22.39
CA GLU A 103 -71.96 -0.78 -22.19
C GLU A 103 -71.45 0.41 -21.37
N THR A 104 -71.71 1.62 -21.87
CA THR A 104 -71.71 2.93 -21.17
C THR A 104 -72.92 3.69 -21.74
N PRO A 105 -73.61 4.59 -21.01
CA PRO A 105 -73.03 5.93 -20.72
C PRO A 105 -73.60 6.71 -19.50
N ALA A 106 -72.92 7.82 -19.15
CA ALA A 106 -73.48 9.18 -18.88
C ALA A 106 -72.86 9.95 -17.67
N GLN A 107 -71.93 10.85 -18.02
CA GLN A 107 -71.76 12.29 -17.69
C GLN A 107 -71.83 12.88 -16.26
N ASP A 108 -70.75 13.64 -15.99
CA ASP A 108 -70.60 14.95 -15.33
C ASP A 108 -70.67 15.12 -13.80
N ALA A 109 -69.50 15.38 -13.19
CA ALA A 109 -69.27 16.56 -12.34
C ALA A 109 -67.77 16.83 -12.12
N THR A 110 -67.39 18.07 -12.32
CA THR A 110 -66.07 18.71 -12.16
C THR A 110 -65.48 18.64 -10.74
N ALA A 111 -64.18 18.32 -10.61
CA ALA A 111 -63.40 18.65 -9.40
C ALA A 111 -61.91 18.90 -9.74
N MET A 112 -61.42 20.09 -9.40
CA MET A 112 -60.00 20.50 -9.49
C MET A 112 -59.11 19.70 -8.54
N PRO A 113 -57.82 19.45 -8.86
CA PRO A 113 -56.88 18.84 -7.91
C PRO A 113 -56.40 19.85 -6.87
N PRO A 114 -56.11 19.43 -5.62
CA PRO A 114 -55.75 20.33 -4.52
C PRO A 114 -54.29 20.84 -4.65
N PRO A 115 -53.97 22.02 -4.10
CA PRO A 115 -52.66 22.64 -4.28
C PRO A 115 -51.57 21.89 -3.50
N ALA A 116 -50.44 21.67 -4.17
CA ALA A 116 -49.25 21.07 -3.59
C ALA A 116 -48.76 21.86 -2.37
N ARG A 117 -48.66 21.16 -1.24
CA ARG A 117 -48.15 21.63 0.04
C ARG A 117 -46.68 22.05 -0.10
N LYS A 118 -46.40 23.35 -0.22
CA LYS A 118 -45.04 23.91 -0.15
C LYS A 118 -44.40 23.53 1.19
N ARG A 119 -43.43 22.61 1.17
CA ARG A 119 -42.52 22.38 2.30
C ARG A 119 -41.72 23.67 2.50
N ARG A 120 -41.91 24.31 3.66
CA ARG A 120 -41.02 25.36 4.15
C ARG A 120 -39.64 24.74 4.38
N HIS A 121 -38.69 25.04 3.50
CA HIS A 121 -37.27 24.89 3.82
C HIS A 121 -36.87 26.10 4.66
N SER A 122 -36.77 25.90 5.98
CA SER A 122 -36.03 26.80 6.85
C SER A 122 -34.58 26.31 6.91
N HIS A 123 -33.76 26.73 5.96
CA HIS A 123 -32.32 26.78 6.17
C HIS A 123 -31.90 28.24 6.06
N SER A 124 -31.46 28.81 7.18
CA SER A 124 -30.61 29.99 7.15
C SER A 124 -29.30 29.56 6.50
N THR A 125 -29.20 29.69 5.19
CA THR A 125 -27.96 29.53 4.44
C THR A 125 -27.06 30.71 4.77
N ASP A 126 -25.96 30.45 5.49
CA ASP A 126 -24.94 31.46 5.72
C ASP A 126 -24.30 31.83 4.35
N PRO A 127 -23.96 33.11 4.07
CA PRO A 127 -23.42 33.54 2.77
C PRO A 127 -22.06 32.91 2.39
N SER A 128 -21.36 32.33 3.36
CA SER A 128 -20.10 31.58 3.18
C SER A 128 -20.33 30.15 2.69
N ASP A 129 -21.45 29.51 3.07
CA ASP A 129 -21.80 28.17 2.60
C ASP A 129 -22.08 28.16 1.09
N THR A 130 -22.62 29.24 0.54
CA THR A 130 -22.83 29.41 -0.91
C THR A 130 -21.53 29.42 -1.73
N LEU A 131 -20.37 29.72 -1.12
CA LEU A 131 -19.06 29.62 -1.79
C LEU A 131 -18.50 28.20 -1.76
N LEU A 132 -19.01 27.35 -0.87
CA LEU A 132 -18.63 25.94 -0.71
C LEU A 132 -19.62 25.00 -1.42
N GLU A 133 -20.78 25.50 -1.84
CA GLU A 133 -21.74 24.73 -2.62
C GLU A 133 -21.20 24.48 -4.04
N PRO A 134 -21.00 23.21 -4.42
CA PRO A 134 -20.52 22.87 -5.75
C PRO A 134 -21.50 23.35 -6.83
N PHE A 135 -21.01 24.20 -7.74
CA PHE A 135 -21.79 24.73 -8.85
C PHE A 135 -22.03 23.62 -9.89
N TYR A 136 -23.15 22.91 -9.78
CA TYR A 136 -23.51 21.81 -10.69
C TYR A 136 -24.21 22.24 -11.99
N TYR A 137 -24.14 23.52 -12.37
CA TYR A 137 -24.82 24.07 -13.57
C TYR A 137 -26.32 23.69 -13.65
N GLY A 138 -27.00 23.60 -12.50
CA GLY A 138 -28.43 23.25 -12.43
C GLY A 138 -28.76 21.75 -12.54
N LYS A 139 -27.76 20.85 -12.59
CA LYS A 139 -27.96 19.39 -12.59
C LYS A 139 -27.83 18.80 -11.19
N GLY A 140 -28.62 17.77 -10.90
CA GLY A 140 -28.48 16.93 -9.72
C GLY A 140 -27.30 15.96 -9.82
N LEU A 141 -26.86 15.42 -8.68
CA LEU A 141 -25.73 14.47 -8.62
C LEU A 141 -26.01 13.16 -9.39
N THR A 142 -27.28 12.78 -9.53
CA THR A 142 -27.74 11.55 -10.20
C THR A 142 -28.07 11.74 -11.66
N ASP A 143 -28.00 12.98 -12.18
CA ASP A 143 -28.38 13.27 -13.56
C ASP A 143 -27.31 12.77 -14.54
N PRO A 144 -27.70 12.35 -15.75
CA PRO A 144 -26.75 11.85 -16.74
C PRO A 144 -25.76 12.93 -17.20
N ILE A 145 -24.48 12.57 -17.22
CA ILE A 145 -23.37 13.41 -17.64
C ILE A 145 -23.17 13.22 -19.16
N ASN A 146 -23.77 14.10 -19.95
CA ASN A 146 -23.79 13.97 -21.41
C ASN A 146 -22.72 14.81 -22.12
N THR A 147 -22.28 15.93 -21.53
CA THR A 147 -21.31 16.83 -22.16
C THR A 147 -19.94 16.81 -21.49
N ALA A 148 -18.90 17.23 -22.22
CA ALA A 148 -17.56 17.40 -21.67
C ALA A 148 -17.52 18.44 -20.52
N ARG A 149 -18.43 19.44 -20.55
CA ARG A 149 -18.58 20.43 -19.47
C ARG A 149 -19.16 19.79 -18.21
N ASP A 150 -20.13 18.89 -18.37
CA ASP A 150 -20.73 18.17 -17.23
C ASP A 150 -19.72 17.27 -16.51
N LYS A 151 -18.69 16.76 -17.19
CA LYS A 151 -17.65 15.93 -16.55
C LYS A 151 -16.91 16.67 -15.43
N TRP A 152 -16.79 18.00 -15.53
CA TRP A 152 -16.18 18.81 -14.48
C TRP A 152 -16.90 18.69 -13.13
N ASN A 153 -18.22 18.47 -13.15
CA ASN A 153 -19.04 18.31 -11.94
C ASN A 153 -18.62 17.10 -11.08
N LEU A 154 -17.89 16.14 -11.66
CA LEU A 154 -17.33 15.01 -10.92
C LEU A 154 -16.24 15.43 -9.94
N LEU A 155 -15.47 16.47 -10.24
CA LEU A 155 -14.37 16.92 -9.37
C LEU A 155 -14.90 17.49 -8.04
N PRO A 156 -15.84 18.44 -8.01
CA PRO A 156 -16.44 18.88 -6.76
C PRO A 156 -17.17 17.76 -6.01
N ALA A 157 -17.85 16.85 -6.73
CA ALA A 157 -18.47 15.67 -6.10
C ALA A 157 -17.43 14.76 -5.42
N PHE A 158 -16.30 14.50 -6.09
CA PHE A 158 -15.18 13.75 -5.53
C PHE A 158 -14.61 14.45 -4.30
N LEU A 159 -14.33 15.76 -4.38
CA LEU A 159 -13.76 16.53 -3.27
C LEU A 159 -14.72 16.68 -2.08
N LYS A 160 -16.04 16.70 -2.30
CA LYS A 160 -17.02 16.72 -1.20
C LYS A 160 -16.96 15.43 -0.37
N VAL A 161 -16.80 14.28 -1.03
CA VAL A 161 -16.75 12.98 -0.35
C VAL A 161 -15.34 12.65 0.12
N LYS A 162 -14.30 12.93 -0.67
CA LYS A 162 -12.93 12.51 -0.40
C LYS A 162 -12.03 13.63 0.12
N GLY A 163 -12.35 14.91 -0.08
CA GLY A 163 -11.50 16.02 0.36
C GLY A 163 -10.06 15.98 -0.20
N LEU A 164 -9.22 16.94 0.23
CA LEU A 164 -7.80 17.03 -0.16
C LEU A 164 -6.83 16.46 0.88
N VAL A 165 -7.31 16.24 2.11
CA VAL A 165 -6.49 15.88 3.28
C VAL A 165 -6.95 14.55 3.90
N LYS A 166 -7.97 13.90 3.32
CA LYS A 166 -8.48 12.64 3.89
C LYS A 166 -7.49 11.50 3.86
N GLN A 167 -6.45 11.51 3.02
CA GLN A 167 -5.39 10.52 3.09
C GLN A 167 -4.79 10.40 4.50
N HIS A 168 -4.71 11.49 5.26
CA HIS A 168 -4.28 11.46 6.66
C HIS A 168 -5.40 11.02 7.58
N ILE A 169 -6.59 11.61 7.42
CA ILE A 169 -7.74 11.39 8.31
C ILE A 169 -8.26 9.94 8.20
N ASP A 170 -8.51 9.45 6.99
CA ASP A 170 -9.01 8.10 6.73
C ASP A 170 -7.98 7.05 7.18
N SER A 171 -6.68 7.30 6.96
CA SER A 171 -5.62 6.41 7.45
C SER A 171 -5.58 6.35 8.98
N TYR A 172 -5.68 7.51 9.66
CA TYR A 172 -5.72 7.56 11.12
C TYR A 172 -7.00 6.93 11.69
N ASN A 173 -8.15 7.14 11.06
CA ASN A 173 -9.41 6.52 11.44
C ASN A 173 -9.35 4.99 11.30
N PHE A 174 -8.80 4.49 10.19
CA PHE A 174 -8.57 3.05 9.99
C PHE A 174 -7.63 2.47 11.05
N PHE A 175 -6.57 3.19 11.41
CA PHE A 175 -5.67 2.80 12.50
C PHE A 175 -6.42 2.66 13.83
N VAL A 176 -7.21 3.68 14.20
CA VAL A 176 -7.92 3.73 15.48
C VAL A 176 -9.03 2.69 15.59
N ASP A 177 -9.82 2.50 14.52
CA ASP A 177 -11.03 1.68 14.57
C ASP A 177 -10.74 0.19 14.27
N THR A 178 -9.75 -0.10 13.41
CA THR A 178 -9.43 -1.47 12.93
C THR A 178 -8.05 -1.93 13.36
N GLU A 179 -6.96 -1.22 13.01
CA GLU A 179 -5.59 -1.74 13.19
C GLU A 179 -5.21 -1.93 14.66
N LEU A 180 -5.67 -1.05 15.57
CA LEU A 180 -5.43 -1.20 17.01
C LEU A 180 -5.94 -2.55 17.54
N LYS A 181 -7.10 -3.00 17.06
CA LYS A 181 -7.67 -4.30 17.44
C LYS A 181 -6.85 -5.44 16.85
N THR A 182 -6.39 -5.31 15.62
CA THR A 182 -5.50 -6.29 14.98
C THR A 182 -4.17 -6.42 15.74
N ILE A 183 -3.56 -5.30 16.15
CA ILE A 183 -2.33 -5.26 16.96
C ILE A 183 -2.54 -5.96 18.32
N LEU A 184 -3.69 -5.73 18.95
CA LEU A 184 -4.05 -6.37 20.22
C LEU A 184 -4.24 -7.87 20.05
N ARG A 185 -4.97 -8.33 19.02
CA ARG A 185 -5.16 -9.76 18.72
C ARG A 185 -3.84 -10.47 18.49
N ALA A 186 -2.89 -9.84 17.80
CA ALA A 186 -1.57 -10.41 17.57
C ALA A 186 -0.73 -10.57 18.85
N ASN A 187 -1.02 -9.79 19.90
CA ASN A 187 -0.28 -9.77 21.16
C ASN A 187 -1.22 -9.96 22.37
N ALA A 188 -2.24 -10.82 22.21
CA ALA A 188 -3.37 -10.87 23.13
C ALA A 188 -3.00 -11.41 24.51
N THR A 189 -2.00 -12.30 24.61
CA THR A 189 -1.68 -13.02 25.85
C THR A 189 -0.28 -12.72 26.34
N VAL A 190 -0.16 -12.43 27.63
CA VAL A 190 1.11 -12.26 28.34
C VAL A 190 1.17 -13.27 29.48
N HIS A 191 2.14 -14.18 29.41
CA HIS A 191 2.40 -15.20 30.43
C HIS A 191 3.61 -14.83 31.28
N SER A 192 3.56 -15.18 32.57
CA SER A 192 4.73 -15.09 33.45
C SER A 192 5.69 -16.26 33.22
N ASP A 193 6.99 -16.04 33.38
CA ASP A 193 8.00 -17.11 33.25
C ASP A 193 8.13 -17.95 34.54
N VAL A 194 7.68 -17.40 35.67
CA VAL A 194 7.82 -18.01 37.00
C VAL A 194 6.63 -18.92 37.31
N ASP A 195 5.42 -18.46 37.05
CA ASP A 195 4.19 -19.22 37.24
C ASP A 195 3.40 -19.27 35.91
N PRO A 196 3.43 -20.39 35.18
CA PRO A 196 2.71 -20.56 33.93
C PRO A 196 1.19 -20.35 34.05
N ASN A 197 0.62 -20.53 35.25
CA ASN A 197 -0.82 -20.33 35.48
C ASN A 197 -1.21 -18.85 35.49
N MET A 198 -0.26 -17.94 35.72
CA MET A 198 -0.50 -16.50 35.78
C MET A 198 -0.41 -15.88 34.37
N PHE A 199 -1.52 -15.35 33.87
CA PHE A 199 -1.57 -14.68 32.57
C PHE A 199 -2.53 -13.48 32.54
N ILE A 200 -2.23 -12.53 31.66
CA ILE A 200 -3.17 -11.51 31.15
C ILE A 200 -3.58 -11.92 29.74
N ARG A 201 -4.89 -11.85 29.47
CA ARG A 201 -5.47 -11.94 28.13
C ARG A 201 -6.25 -10.67 27.82
N TYR A 202 -5.75 -9.88 26.89
CA TYR A 202 -6.45 -8.71 26.38
C TYR A 202 -7.64 -9.14 25.52
N THR A 203 -8.81 -8.54 25.75
CA THR A 203 -10.04 -8.85 25.02
C THR A 203 -10.37 -7.78 23.99
N ASP A 204 -10.32 -6.50 24.39
CA ASP A 204 -10.64 -5.38 23.50
C ASP A 204 -9.88 -4.11 23.90
N ILE A 205 -9.70 -3.21 22.93
CA ILE A 205 -9.05 -1.91 23.08
C ILE A 205 -9.90 -0.83 22.42
N ARG A 206 -10.00 0.32 23.08
CA ARG A 206 -10.67 1.49 22.53
C ARG A 206 -10.03 2.79 22.98
N ILE A 207 -10.17 3.80 22.14
CA ILE A 207 -9.76 5.17 22.45
C ILE A 207 -11.00 5.95 22.88
N GLY A 208 -10.87 6.66 24.00
CA GLY A 208 -11.90 7.56 24.52
C GLY A 208 -11.99 8.87 23.73
N LYS A 209 -12.60 9.89 24.35
CA LYS A 209 -12.62 11.25 23.80
C LYS A 209 -11.48 12.08 24.39
N PRO A 210 -11.02 13.13 23.69
CA PRO A 210 -10.05 14.06 24.25
C PRO A 210 -10.55 14.67 25.57
N GLU A 211 -9.71 14.59 26.60
CA GLU A 211 -10.00 15.07 27.97
C GLU A 211 -8.74 15.69 28.57
N ARG A 212 -8.87 16.56 29.59
CA ARG A 212 -7.69 17.08 30.30
C ARG A 212 -7.10 15.99 31.20
N VAL A 213 -5.80 16.08 31.48
CA VAL A 213 -5.14 15.16 32.41
C VAL A 213 -5.68 15.34 33.83
N GLU A 214 -6.01 16.57 34.20
CA GLU A 214 -6.57 16.96 35.51
C GLU A 214 -7.97 16.38 35.74
N ASP A 215 -8.77 16.26 34.68
CA ASP A 215 -10.15 15.74 34.74
C ASP A 215 -10.22 14.26 35.17
N ARG A 216 -9.09 13.52 35.14
CA ARG A 216 -8.99 12.11 35.57
C ARG A 216 -9.22 11.90 37.07
N HIS A 217 -8.85 12.87 37.90
CA HIS A 217 -8.90 12.74 39.37
C HIS A 217 -10.19 13.29 39.98
N SER A 218 -11.07 13.86 39.15
CA SER A 218 -12.38 14.32 39.61
C SER A 218 -13.30 13.12 39.83
N THR A 219 -13.51 12.77 41.09
CA THR A 219 -14.29 11.62 41.58
C THR A 219 -15.81 11.72 41.35
N VAL A 220 -16.28 12.69 40.56
CA VAL A 220 -17.71 12.89 40.29
C VAL A 220 -18.06 12.36 38.89
N PRO A 221 -18.72 11.19 38.78
CA PRO A 221 -19.20 10.68 37.51
C PRO A 221 -20.27 11.63 36.95
N GLY A 222 -20.04 12.22 35.78
CA GLY A 222 -21.03 13.08 35.10
C GLY A 222 -20.72 14.57 35.09
N LEU A 223 -19.69 15.03 35.81
CA LEU A 223 -19.14 16.39 35.69
C LEU A 223 -17.83 16.39 34.87
N SER A 224 -17.83 15.69 33.74
CA SER A 224 -16.78 15.95 32.74
C SER A 224 -16.99 17.39 32.28
N GLY A 225 -16.06 18.29 32.62
CA GLY A 225 -16.08 19.66 32.12
C GLY A 225 -16.17 19.70 30.58
N PRO A 226 -16.41 20.87 29.97
CA PRO A 226 -16.41 20.99 28.52
C PRO A 226 -15.11 20.35 27.99
N GLY A 227 -15.26 19.37 27.09
CA GLY A 227 -14.13 18.60 26.57
C GLY A 227 -13.02 19.51 26.05
N ILE A 228 -11.78 19.05 26.16
CA ILE A 228 -10.61 19.87 25.79
C ILE A 228 -10.69 20.23 24.30
N THR A 229 -10.47 21.50 23.97
CA THR A 229 -10.45 21.98 22.58
C THR A 229 -9.02 22.01 22.05
N PRO A 230 -8.80 21.82 20.73
CA PRO A 230 -7.45 21.93 20.19
C PRO A 230 -6.85 23.33 20.38
N ASN A 231 -7.65 24.40 20.29
CA ASN A 231 -7.20 25.76 20.58
C ASN A 231 -6.69 25.94 22.02
N GLU A 232 -7.40 25.38 23.01
CA GLU A 232 -6.91 25.37 24.40
C GLU A 232 -5.56 24.65 24.51
N CYS A 233 -5.38 23.53 23.80
CA CYS A 233 -4.09 22.83 23.79
C CYS A 233 -2.96 23.67 23.17
N ARG A 234 -3.24 24.46 22.13
CA ARG A 234 -2.26 25.37 21.52
C ARG A 234 -1.83 26.46 22.51
N LEU A 235 -2.78 27.09 23.20
CA LEU A 235 -2.50 28.21 24.10
C LEU A 235 -1.82 27.79 25.42
N ARG A 236 -2.14 26.60 25.93
CA ARG A 236 -1.61 26.07 27.20
C ARG A 236 -0.39 25.16 27.03
N ASP A 237 0.17 25.07 25.83
CA ASP A 237 1.26 24.15 25.49
C ASP A 237 0.99 22.67 25.87
N LEU A 238 -0.27 22.24 25.74
CA LEU A 238 -0.70 20.87 26.03
C LEU A 238 -0.69 19.99 24.78
N THR A 239 -0.70 18.68 24.99
CA THR A 239 -0.92 17.69 23.92
C THR A 239 -2.40 17.35 23.81
N TYR A 240 -2.97 17.55 22.62
CA TYR A 240 -4.34 17.13 22.33
C TYR A 240 -4.41 15.60 22.18
N SER A 241 -4.91 14.93 23.22
CA SER A 241 -4.83 13.48 23.37
C SER A 241 -6.07 12.91 24.06
N ALA A 242 -6.36 11.64 23.80
CA ALA A 242 -7.47 10.88 24.39
C ALA A 242 -6.95 9.66 25.17
N PRO A 243 -7.64 9.22 26.23
CA PRO A 243 -7.26 8.05 27.01
C PRO A 243 -7.47 6.76 26.20
N ILE A 244 -6.57 5.80 26.38
CA ILE A 244 -6.66 4.46 25.80
C ILE A 244 -7.13 3.51 26.89
N TYR A 245 -8.25 2.84 26.65
CA TYR A 245 -8.84 1.86 27.55
C TYR A 245 -8.73 0.46 26.97
N VAL A 246 -8.37 -0.49 27.83
CA VAL A 246 -8.29 -1.91 27.51
C VAL A 246 -9.15 -2.71 28.47
N ASN A 247 -9.77 -3.76 27.92
CA ASN A 247 -10.42 -4.79 28.69
C ASN A 247 -9.50 -6.01 28.71
N PHE A 248 -9.27 -6.60 29.87
CA PHE A 248 -8.48 -7.82 29.97
C PHE A 248 -9.03 -8.77 31.01
N GLU A 249 -8.69 -10.03 30.81
CA GLU A 249 -8.92 -11.11 31.73
C GLU A 249 -7.59 -11.47 32.37
N ALA A 250 -7.55 -11.52 33.69
CA ALA A 250 -6.37 -11.96 34.40
C ALA A 250 -6.74 -13.04 35.41
N ARG A 251 -5.88 -14.04 35.53
CA ARG A 251 -5.99 -15.01 36.62
C ARG A 251 -5.53 -14.32 37.91
N SER A 252 -6.35 -14.39 38.94
CA SER A 252 -5.98 -13.98 40.31
C SER A 252 -6.00 -15.21 41.21
N GLN A 253 -5.57 -15.05 42.47
CA GLN A 253 -5.61 -16.11 43.48
C GLN A 253 -7.04 -16.63 43.72
N ASN A 254 -8.06 -15.79 43.47
CA ASN A 254 -9.48 -16.10 43.68
C ASN A 254 -10.23 -16.56 42.41
N GLY A 255 -9.49 -16.88 41.33
CA GLY A 255 -10.07 -17.28 40.04
C GLY A 255 -9.83 -16.28 38.92
N LEU A 256 -10.55 -16.44 37.80
CA LEU A 256 -10.41 -15.59 36.62
C LEU A 256 -11.22 -14.29 36.81
N LYS A 257 -10.53 -13.15 36.82
CA LYS A 257 -11.16 -11.83 36.98
C LYS A 257 -11.14 -11.09 35.66
N MET A 258 -12.31 -10.61 35.25
CA MET A 258 -12.43 -9.70 34.11
C MET A 258 -12.34 -8.26 34.60
N GLU A 259 -11.40 -7.50 34.06
CA GLU A 259 -11.30 -6.07 34.30
C GLU A 259 -11.63 -5.30 33.02
N ARG A 260 -12.44 -4.26 33.19
CA ARG A 260 -12.95 -3.46 32.09
C ARG A 260 -12.47 -2.03 32.24
N ASN A 261 -12.22 -1.38 31.11
CA ASN A 261 -11.90 0.04 31.02
C ASN A 261 -10.62 0.42 31.78
N VAL A 262 -9.63 -0.46 31.77
CA VAL A 262 -8.35 -0.17 32.40
C VAL A 262 -7.56 0.77 31.49
N TYR A 263 -7.13 1.88 32.05
CA TYR A 263 -6.37 2.90 31.35
C TYR A 263 -4.92 2.42 31.15
N ILE A 264 -4.42 2.52 29.92
CA ILE A 264 -3.05 2.08 29.57
C ILE A 264 -2.15 3.21 29.06
N GLY A 265 -2.69 4.42 28.87
CA GLY A 265 -1.96 5.57 28.35
C GLY A 265 -2.84 6.50 27.50
N ARG A 266 -2.22 7.47 26.84
CA ARG A 266 -2.92 8.46 25.98
C ARG A 266 -2.47 8.36 24.54
N MET A 267 -3.44 8.49 23.64
CA MET A 267 -3.23 8.56 22.19
C MET A 267 -3.35 10.03 21.74
N PRO A 268 -2.34 10.62 21.10
CA PRO A 268 -2.49 11.88 20.39
C PRO A 268 -3.56 11.78 19.31
N VAL A 269 -4.54 12.69 19.32
CA VAL A 269 -5.69 12.65 18.41
C VAL A 269 -5.44 13.59 17.23
N MET A 270 -5.61 13.08 16.01
CA MET A 270 -5.51 13.90 14.80
C MET A 270 -6.73 14.83 14.69
N LEU A 271 -6.52 16.10 14.35
CA LEU A 271 -7.61 17.05 14.17
C LEU A 271 -8.52 16.63 13.01
N ARG A 272 -9.84 16.75 13.20
CA ARG A 272 -10.92 16.31 12.30
C ARG A 272 -11.05 14.79 12.08
N SER A 273 -10.33 13.97 12.85
CA SER A 273 -10.56 12.52 12.91
C SER A 273 -11.87 12.14 13.63
N ASN A 274 -12.28 10.88 13.55
CA ASN A 274 -13.51 10.36 14.18
C ASN A 274 -13.56 10.59 15.70
N LYS A 275 -12.41 10.63 16.38
CA LYS A 275 -12.34 10.87 17.84
C LYS A 275 -12.17 12.35 18.19
N CYS A 276 -11.96 13.23 17.21
CA CYS A 276 -11.78 14.65 17.42
C CYS A 276 -13.12 15.34 17.70
N VAL A 277 -13.12 16.32 18.61
CA VAL A 277 -14.28 17.16 18.92
C VAL A 277 -14.78 17.94 17.69
N LEU A 278 -13.91 18.25 16.73
CA LEU A 278 -14.22 19.04 15.54
C LEU A 278 -14.93 18.27 14.42
N SER A 279 -15.04 16.94 14.52
CA SER A 279 -15.64 16.13 13.45
C SER A 279 -17.15 16.38 13.33
N GLY A 280 -17.61 16.69 12.12
CA GLY A 280 -19.04 16.86 11.80
C GLY A 280 -19.70 18.12 12.36
N ARG A 281 -18.94 19.07 12.88
CA ARG A 281 -19.48 20.34 13.43
C ARG A 281 -19.76 21.37 12.34
N SER A 282 -20.78 22.20 12.58
CA SER A 282 -21.11 23.33 11.69
C SER A 282 -20.15 24.52 11.90
N GLU A 283 -20.12 25.47 10.94
CA GLU A 283 -19.28 26.66 11.03
C GLU A 283 -19.52 27.47 12.33
N LYS A 284 -20.79 27.59 12.76
CA LYS A 284 -21.16 28.28 14.01
C LYS A 284 -20.59 27.59 15.25
N GLU A 285 -20.68 26.27 15.29
CA GLU A 285 -20.11 25.48 16.40
C GLU A 285 -18.59 25.54 16.42
N MET A 286 -17.94 25.61 15.25
CA MET A 286 -16.50 25.80 15.15
C MET A 286 -16.09 27.18 15.71
N GLY A 287 -16.88 28.22 15.43
CA GLY A 287 -16.71 29.55 16.02
C GLY A 287 -16.76 29.53 17.55
N LEU A 288 -17.68 28.77 18.14
CA LEU A 288 -17.76 28.60 19.61
C LEU A 288 -16.54 27.90 20.21
N LEU A 289 -15.85 27.07 19.43
CA LEU A 289 -14.62 26.39 19.83
C LEU A 289 -13.35 27.21 19.53
N ASN A 290 -13.48 28.42 18.98
CA ASN A 290 -12.39 29.24 18.48
C ASN A 290 -11.52 28.51 17.43
N GLU A 291 -12.16 27.74 16.54
CA GLU A 291 -11.51 27.03 15.44
C GLU A 291 -12.05 27.49 14.09
N CYS A 292 -11.18 27.47 13.07
CA CYS A 292 -11.56 27.84 11.71
C CYS A 292 -12.23 26.66 10.97
N ALA A 293 -13.38 26.92 10.33
CA ALA A 293 -14.10 25.92 9.52
C ALA A 293 -13.36 25.53 8.23
N VAL A 294 -12.47 26.39 7.73
CA VAL A 294 -11.71 26.15 6.49
C VAL A 294 -10.37 25.45 6.76
N ASP A 295 -9.91 25.37 8.01
CA ASP A 295 -8.64 24.71 8.36
C ASP A 295 -8.63 23.25 7.89
N PRO A 296 -7.63 22.76 7.13
CA PRO A 296 -7.65 21.41 6.57
C PRO A 296 -7.79 20.27 7.59
N GLY A 297 -7.30 20.46 8.81
CA GLY A 297 -7.12 19.36 9.78
C GLY A 297 -6.06 18.35 9.33
N GLY A 298 -6.06 17.14 9.90
CA GLY A 298 -5.13 16.07 9.52
C GLY A 298 -3.74 16.13 10.16
N TYR A 299 -3.50 17.07 11.07
CA TYR A 299 -2.27 17.21 11.85
C TYR A 299 -2.54 16.99 13.36
N PHE A 300 -1.47 16.96 14.16
CA PHE A 300 -1.49 16.75 15.60
C PHE A 300 -1.09 18.02 16.35
N VAL A 301 -1.60 18.21 17.55
CA VAL A 301 -1.12 19.25 18.49
C VAL A 301 -0.40 18.55 19.64
N VAL A 302 0.91 18.75 19.73
CA VAL A 302 1.78 18.11 20.74
C VAL A 302 2.62 19.19 21.41
N ARG A 303 2.44 19.36 22.73
CA ARG A 303 3.11 20.41 23.52
C ARG A 303 2.94 21.81 22.91
N GLY A 304 1.70 22.19 22.58
CA GLY A 304 1.37 23.47 21.95
C GLY A 304 1.69 23.59 20.46
N GLN A 305 2.57 22.74 19.93
CA GLN A 305 3.01 22.82 18.53
C GLN A 305 2.16 21.97 17.60
N GLU A 306 1.82 22.53 16.44
CA GLU A 306 1.17 21.80 15.35
C GLU A 306 2.20 21.01 14.56
N LYS A 307 2.02 19.69 14.52
CA LYS A 307 2.93 18.74 13.87
C LYS A 307 2.18 17.91 12.84
N VAL A 308 2.71 17.85 11.62
CA VAL A 308 2.20 16.99 10.55
C VAL A 308 3.17 15.83 10.32
N ILE A 309 2.63 14.63 10.16
CA ILE A 309 3.39 13.45 9.72
C ILE A 309 3.41 13.50 8.19
N LEU A 310 4.59 13.62 7.58
CA LEU A 310 4.70 13.62 6.12
C LEU A 310 4.49 12.21 5.56
N VAL A 311 3.80 12.12 4.43
CA VAL A 311 3.64 10.85 3.70
C VAL A 311 5.01 10.38 3.21
N GLN A 312 5.34 9.12 3.45
CA GLN A 312 6.66 8.56 3.10
C GLN A 312 6.57 7.65 1.89
N GLU A 313 7.31 7.97 0.84
CA GLU A 313 7.46 7.12 -0.36
C GLU A 313 8.40 5.94 -0.04
N GLN A 314 7.96 4.71 -0.31
CA GLN A 314 8.77 3.49 -0.17
C GLN A 314 8.71 2.65 -1.43
N LEU A 315 9.67 1.76 -1.59
CA LEU A 315 9.55 0.69 -2.57
C LEU A 315 8.49 -0.32 -2.13
N SER A 316 7.79 -0.90 -3.10
CA SER A 316 6.80 -1.93 -2.89
C SER A 316 7.44 -3.12 -2.18
N LYS A 317 6.78 -3.55 -1.12
CA LYS A 317 7.13 -4.75 -0.37
C LYS A 317 6.60 -5.97 -1.13
N ASN A 318 7.13 -7.16 -0.83
CA ASN A 318 6.67 -8.47 -1.32
C ASN A 318 6.65 -8.62 -2.86
N ARG A 319 7.40 -7.79 -3.59
CA ARG A 319 7.55 -7.84 -5.05
C ARG A 319 9.00 -8.12 -5.42
N VAL A 320 9.20 -8.93 -6.45
CA VAL A 320 10.53 -9.20 -7.02
C VAL A 320 10.93 -8.01 -7.89
N ILE A 321 12.09 -7.41 -7.60
CA ILE A 321 12.69 -6.33 -8.39
C ILE A 321 14.02 -6.84 -8.93
N VAL A 322 14.19 -6.83 -10.25
CA VAL A 322 15.46 -7.15 -10.92
C VAL A 322 16.24 -5.87 -11.15
N GLU A 323 17.46 -5.81 -10.63
CA GLU A 323 18.36 -4.68 -10.80
C GLU A 323 19.76 -5.15 -11.22
N MET A 324 20.46 -4.31 -11.98
CA MET A 324 21.88 -4.50 -12.23
C MET A 324 22.68 -3.65 -11.24
N PHE A 325 23.41 -4.30 -10.34
CA PHE A 325 24.25 -3.63 -9.34
C PHE A 325 25.72 -4.00 -9.55
N LYS A 326 26.57 -3.00 -9.83
CA LYS A 326 28.01 -3.20 -10.11
C LYS A 326 28.28 -4.22 -11.22
N GLY A 327 27.47 -4.21 -12.28
CA GLY A 327 27.59 -5.16 -13.40
C GLY A 327 27.08 -6.57 -13.11
N ILE A 328 26.52 -6.82 -11.92
CA ILE A 328 25.90 -8.10 -11.55
C ILE A 328 24.38 -7.93 -11.60
N ILE A 329 23.71 -8.82 -12.35
CA ILE A 329 22.26 -8.94 -12.35
C ILE A 329 21.83 -9.62 -11.04
N GLN A 330 20.92 -8.98 -10.32
CA GLN A 330 20.35 -9.53 -9.09
C GLN A 330 18.84 -9.30 -9.03
N ALA A 331 18.10 -10.35 -8.67
CA ALA A 331 16.71 -10.22 -8.26
C ALA A 331 16.66 -10.07 -6.74
N SER A 332 15.90 -9.10 -6.24
CA SER A 332 15.72 -8.90 -4.82
C SER A 332 14.25 -8.78 -4.45
N VAL A 333 13.90 -9.33 -3.29
CA VAL A 333 12.57 -9.18 -2.69
C VAL A 333 12.73 -8.68 -1.27
N THR A 334 12.02 -7.61 -0.95
CA THR A 334 11.89 -7.12 0.43
C THR A 334 10.59 -7.65 1.01
N SER A 335 10.69 -8.70 1.80
CA SER A 335 9.56 -9.35 2.45
C SER A 335 9.23 -8.63 3.75
N HIS A 336 7.98 -8.23 3.91
CA HIS A 336 7.49 -7.62 5.13
C HIS A 336 6.30 -8.44 5.64
N THR A 337 6.46 -9.00 6.82
CA THR A 337 5.38 -9.61 7.61
C THR A 337 5.22 -8.83 8.90
N ALA A 338 4.13 -9.07 9.64
CA ALA A 338 3.92 -8.46 10.95
C ALA A 338 5.11 -8.65 11.90
N ASN A 339 5.86 -9.75 11.75
CA ASN A 339 6.95 -10.12 12.65
C ASN A 339 8.36 -9.81 12.16
N VAL A 340 8.58 -9.96 10.86
CA VAL A 340 9.92 -9.95 10.29
C VAL A 340 9.93 -9.13 9.00
N LYS A 341 10.93 -8.26 8.90
CA LYS A 341 11.32 -7.59 7.66
C LYS A 341 12.68 -8.11 7.22
N THR A 342 12.72 -8.84 6.11
CA THR A 342 13.95 -9.39 5.54
C THR A 342 14.06 -9.06 4.06
N LYS A 343 15.29 -9.08 3.54
CA LYS A 343 15.56 -8.89 2.13
C LYS A 343 16.40 -10.07 1.64
N THR A 344 15.88 -10.76 0.64
CA THR A 344 16.52 -11.91 0.00
C THR A 344 16.99 -11.51 -1.39
N TYR A 345 18.17 -11.98 -1.77
CA TYR A 345 18.78 -11.73 -3.08
C TYR A 345 19.04 -13.05 -3.79
N VAL A 346 18.78 -13.07 -5.10
CA VAL A 346 19.24 -14.09 -6.03
C VAL A 346 20.20 -13.37 -6.98
N LEU A 347 21.47 -13.77 -6.99
CA LEU A 347 22.50 -13.06 -7.73
C LEU A 347 23.30 -13.99 -8.63
N LEU A 348 23.68 -13.46 -9.79
CA LEU A 348 24.56 -14.12 -10.73
C LEU A 348 26.03 -13.80 -10.40
N LYS A 349 26.79 -14.79 -9.96
CA LYS A 349 28.23 -14.66 -9.68
C LYS A 349 29.01 -15.67 -10.51
N LYS A 350 29.86 -15.20 -11.42
CA LYS A 350 30.74 -16.05 -12.26
C LYS A 350 29.96 -17.16 -13.00
N GLY A 351 28.76 -16.85 -13.50
CA GLY A 351 27.88 -17.82 -14.16
C GLY A 351 27.04 -18.69 -13.22
N LEU A 352 27.28 -18.64 -11.90
CA LEU A 352 26.48 -19.36 -10.90
C LEU A 352 25.42 -18.46 -10.27
N ILE A 353 24.20 -18.96 -10.19
CA ILE A 353 23.09 -18.30 -9.52
C ILE A 353 23.05 -18.76 -8.07
N VAL A 354 23.26 -17.81 -7.16
CA VAL A 354 23.34 -18.06 -5.72
C VAL A 354 22.27 -17.27 -4.97
N LEU A 355 21.74 -17.90 -3.91
CA LEU A 355 20.83 -17.32 -2.93
C LEU A 355 21.65 -16.66 -1.82
N LYS A 356 21.46 -15.35 -1.66
CA LYS A 356 22.08 -14.56 -0.60
C LYS A 356 21.05 -14.01 0.36
N HIS A 357 21.30 -14.22 1.65
CA HIS A 357 20.46 -13.71 2.72
C HIS A 357 21.30 -13.35 3.96
N ASN A 358 20.86 -12.37 4.74
CA ASN A 358 21.61 -11.86 5.91
C ASN A 358 21.82 -12.89 7.03
N SER A 359 21.02 -13.94 7.06
CA SER A 359 21.13 -15.05 8.02
C SER A 359 22.11 -16.13 7.57
N LEU A 360 22.61 -16.08 6.34
CA LEU A 360 23.59 -17.02 5.81
C LEU A 360 25.01 -16.48 6.03
N THR A 361 25.97 -17.34 6.35
CA THR A 361 27.40 -16.99 6.40
C THR A 361 27.95 -16.88 4.99
N GLU A 362 27.64 -17.87 4.17
CA GLU A 362 28.02 -18.01 2.76
C GLU A 362 26.77 -18.04 1.87
N ASP A 363 26.92 -17.61 0.63
CA ASP A 363 25.82 -17.66 -0.35
C ASP A 363 25.62 -19.11 -0.82
N ILE A 364 24.36 -19.53 -0.99
CA ILE A 364 24.01 -20.94 -1.26
C ILE A 364 23.62 -21.10 -2.73
N PRO A 365 24.16 -22.07 -3.49
CA PRO A 365 23.70 -22.37 -4.85
C PRO A 365 22.20 -22.64 -4.90
N VAL A 366 21.51 -22.03 -5.88
CA VAL A 366 20.04 -22.09 -5.96
C VAL A 366 19.51 -23.52 -6.10
N ALA A 367 20.19 -24.38 -6.86
CA ALA A 367 19.78 -25.79 -7.02
C ALA A 367 19.73 -26.52 -5.66
N ILE A 368 20.73 -26.30 -4.79
CA ILE A 368 20.74 -26.88 -3.43
C ILE A 368 19.62 -26.29 -2.57
N ALA A 369 19.34 -24.99 -2.70
CA ALA A 369 18.24 -24.36 -1.98
C ALA A 369 16.87 -24.92 -2.39
N LEU A 370 16.66 -25.21 -3.68
CA LEU A 370 15.43 -25.83 -4.19
C LEU A 370 15.29 -27.29 -3.75
N ARG A 371 16.39 -28.06 -3.73
CA ARG A 371 16.42 -29.42 -3.14
C ARG A 371 16.06 -29.41 -1.66
N ALA A 372 16.57 -28.44 -0.89
CA ALA A 372 16.23 -28.28 0.54
C ALA A 372 14.74 -27.98 0.77
N MET A 373 14.09 -27.30 -0.19
CA MET A 373 12.65 -27.00 -0.20
C MET A 373 11.80 -28.16 -0.75
N GLY A 374 12.37 -29.33 -1.01
CA GLY A 374 11.63 -30.53 -1.39
C GLY A 374 11.47 -30.77 -2.90
N VAL A 375 12.01 -29.89 -3.76
CA VAL A 375 12.08 -30.17 -5.21
C VAL A 375 13.37 -30.94 -5.46
N GLN A 376 13.31 -32.27 -5.36
CA GLN A 376 14.49 -33.14 -5.43
C GLN A 376 14.90 -33.49 -6.87
N SER A 377 13.93 -33.57 -7.78
CA SER A 377 14.18 -33.92 -9.18
C SER A 377 14.84 -32.76 -9.91
N ASP A 378 16.04 -32.98 -10.43
CA ASP A 378 16.77 -31.96 -11.20
C ASP A 378 16.03 -31.58 -12.48
N HIS A 379 15.31 -32.54 -13.08
CA HIS A 379 14.46 -32.29 -14.23
C HIS A 379 13.35 -31.29 -13.88
N GLU A 380 12.72 -31.46 -12.71
CA GLU A 380 11.70 -30.54 -12.25
C GLU A 380 12.27 -29.16 -11.90
N ILE A 381 13.44 -29.09 -11.25
CA ILE A 381 14.14 -27.82 -10.96
C ILE A 381 14.39 -27.06 -12.27
N MET A 382 14.91 -27.75 -13.30
CA MET A 382 15.19 -27.17 -14.60
C MET A 382 13.90 -26.62 -15.24
N LEU A 383 12.82 -27.41 -15.25
CA LEU A 383 11.54 -26.98 -15.82
C LEU A 383 10.90 -25.81 -15.07
N LEU A 384 10.98 -25.77 -13.73
CA LEU A 384 10.44 -24.66 -12.93
C LEU A 384 11.15 -23.33 -13.19
N VAL A 385 12.43 -23.37 -13.53
CA VAL A 385 13.26 -22.18 -13.75
C VAL A 385 13.30 -21.79 -15.24
N ALA A 386 13.71 -22.72 -16.10
CA ALA A 386 13.96 -22.48 -17.52
C ALA A 386 12.73 -22.76 -18.40
N GLY A 387 11.79 -23.61 -17.96
CA GLY A 387 10.70 -24.08 -18.82
C GLY A 387 11.24 -24.91 -19.97
N ASP A 388 10.58 -24.85 -21.13
CA ASP A 388 10.98 -25.56 -22.35
C ASP A 388 12.00 -24.78 -23.21
N ASP A 389 12.38 -23.58 -22.76
CA ASP A 389 13.32 -22.70 -23.47
C ASP A 389 14.76 -23.26 -23.38
N ALA A 390 15.26 -23.84 -24.47
CA ALA A 390 16.60 -24.46 -24.51
C ALA A 390 17.72 -23.51 -24.05
N VAL A 391 17.64 -22.23 -24.42
CA VAL A 391 18.66 -21.23 -24.07
C VAL A 391 18.74 -21.03 -22.55
N TYR A 392 17.60 -20.97 -21.87
CA TYR A 392 17.55 -20.82 -20.42
C TYR A 392 17.99 -22.10 -19.71
N GLN A 393 17.76 -23.27 -20.31
CA GLN A 393 18.23 -24.55 -19.78
C GLN A 393 19.76 -24.62 -19.81
N ASP A 394 20.39 -24.18 -20.91
CA ASP A 394 21.84 -24.16 -21.07
C ASP A 394 22.50 -23.26 -20.01
N GLU A 395 21.98 -22.04 -19.80
CA GLU A 395 22.52 -21.15 -18.76
C GLU A 395 22.33 -21.70 -17.35
N PHE A 396 21.21 -22.38 -17.08
CA PHE A 396 20.92 -22.91 -15.76
C PHE A 396 21.69 -24.20 -15.44
N SER A 397 22.07 -24.98 -16.46
CA SER A 397 22.74 -26.29 -16.34
C SER A 397 23.97 -26.26 -15.42
N VAL A 398 24.76 -25.19 -15.47
CA VAL A 398 25.95 -24.96 -14.64
C VAL A 398 25.63 -25.03 -13.14
N ASN A 399 24.42 -24.62 -12.72
CA ASN A 399 24.00 -24.67 -11.32
C ASN A 399 23.70 -26.09 -10.85
N LEU A 400 23.24 -26.97 -11.75
CA LEU A 400 23.00 -28.38 -11.45
C LEU A 400 24.32 -29.14 -11.36
N GLU A 401 25.28 -28.84 -12.23
CA GLU A 401 26.63 -29.40 -12.16
C GLU A 401 27.32 -29.07 -10.83
N GLU A 402 27.21 -27.82 -10.35
CA GLU A 402 27.78 -27.42 -9.07
C GLU A 402 27.09 -28.14 -7.89
N ALA A 403 25.77 -28.35 -7.97
CA ALA A 403 25.05 -29.12 -6.97
C ALA A 403 25.48 -30.61 -6.96
N ALA A 404 25.74 -31.20 -8.13
CA ALA A 404 26.29 -32.55 -8.25
C ALA A 404 27.72 -32.64 -7.69
N ARG A 405 28.58 -31.66 -7.99
CA ARG A 405 29.95 -31.56 -7.45
C ARG A 405 29.97 -31.45 -5.93
N SER A 406 29.00 -30.76 -5.35
CA SER A 406 28.85 -30.63 -3.89
C SER A 406 28.38 -31.92 -3.20
N GLY A 407 27.97 -32.95 -3.94
CA GLY A 407 27.52 -34.24 -3.41
C GLY A 407 26.16 -34.22 -2.73
N VAL A 408 25.31 -33.21 -3.00
CA VAL A 408 24.05 -32.97 -2.28
C VAL A 408 22.84 -33.44 -3.10
N SER A 409 22.49 -34.72 -3.10
CA SER A 409 21.38 -35.22 -3.93
C SER A 409 20.03 -35.27 -3.21
N THR A 410 20.02 -35.45 -1.89
CA THR A 410 18.79 -35.60 -1.10
C THR A 410 18.39 -34.32 -0.39
N GLN A 411 17.10 -34.20 -0.04
CA GLN A 411 16.62 -33.06 0.76
C GLN A 411 17.31 -32.98 2.12
N GLU A 412 17.59 -34.13 2.77
CA GLU A 412 18.26 -34.14 4.07
C GLU A 412 19.68 -33.60 4.01
N GLN A 413 20.47 -34.04 3.01
CA GLN A 413 21.81 -33.52 2.77
C GLN A 413 21.76 -32.02 2.45
N ALA A 414 20.76 -31.57 1.68
CA ALA A 414 20.58 -30.16 1.36
C ALA A 414 20.28 -29.33 2.62
N LEU A 415 19.45 -29.84 3.53
CA LEU A 415 19.16 -29.18 4.80
C LEU A 415 20.38 -29.14 5.73
N GLU A 416 21.21 -30.19 5.77
CA GLU A 416 22.48 -30.17 6.49
C GLU A 416 23.46 -29.16 5.90
N TYR A 417 23.57 -29.12 4.57
CA TYR A 417 24.42 -28.18 3.84
C TYR A 417 24.05 -26.73 4.11
N VAL A 418 22.74 -26.42 4.11
CA VAL A 418 22.21 -25.10 4.48
C VAL A 418 22.46 -24.82 5.95
N GLY A 419 22.18 -25.79 6.83
CA GLY A 419 22.32 -25.68 8.28
C GLY A 419 23.74 -25.35 8.73
N ALA A 420 24.76 -25.94 8.08
CA ALA A 420 26.17 -25.65 8.34
C ALA A 420 26.58 -24.21 7.97
N ARG A 421 25.85 -23.56 7.05
CA ARG A 421 26.10 -22.19 6.56
C ARG A 421 25.15 -21.14 7.14
N LEU A 422 24.44 -21.50 8.20
CA LEU A 422 23.65 -20.52 8.95
C LEU A 422 24.55 -19.75 9.89
N ARG A 423 24.31 -18.44 10.02
CA ARG A 423 24.92 -17.65 11.08
C ARG A 423 24.43 -18.16 12.43
N PRO A 424 25.33 -18.51 13.36
CA PRO A 424 24.92 -18.94 14.69
C PRO A 424 24.17 -17.82 15.40
N GLU A 425 23.11 -18.19 16.12
CA GLU A 425 22.36 -17.22 16.91
C GLU A 425 23.22 -16.73 18.08
N ARG A 426 23.39 -15.40 18.19
CA ARG A 426 24.30 -14.78 19.17
C ARG A 426 23.83 -14.89 20.62
N PHE A 427 22.54 -15.14 20.83
CA PHE A 427 21.93 -15.25 22.15
C PHE A 427 21.07 -16.51 22.20
N GLY A 428 21.68 -17.64 22.59
CA GLY A 428 20.90 -18.79 23.00
C GLY A 428 20.09 -18.43 24.23
N GLN A 429 18.77 -18.66 24.21
CA GLN A 429 17.99 -18.62 25.43
C GLN A 429 18.51 -19.72 26.36
N TYR A 430 19.00 -19.31 27.55
CA TYR A 430 19.37 -20.25 28.60
C TYR A 430 18.19 -21.19 28.88
N GLY A 431 18.41 -22.50 28.77
CA GLY A 431 17.40 -23.53 29.03
C GLY A 431 16.65 -24.07 27.81
N VAL A 432 16.87 -23.55 26.59
CA VAL A 432 16.31 -24.14 25.37
C VAL A 432 17.30 -25.16 24.78
N PRO A 433 16.88 -26.41 24.50
CA PRO A 433 17.76 -27.41 23.89
C PRO A 433 18.25 -26.92 22.52
N LYS A 434 19.55 -27.14 22.23
CA LYS A 434 20.13 -26.79 20.93
C LYS A 434 19.45 -27.60 19.84
N LYS A 435 18.73 -26.90 18.96
CA LYS A 435 18.14 -27.47 17.75
C LYS A 435 19.23 -28.01 16.82
N THR A 436 18.96 -29.15 16.17
CA THR A 436 19.85 -29.75 15.18
C THR A 436 20.03 -28.80 13.99
N ASN A 437 21.17 -28.88 13.28
CA ASN A 437 21.42 -28.09 12.07
C ASN A 437 20.31 -28.22 11.02
N LYS A 438 19.76 -29.43 10.82
CA LYS A 438 18.59 -29.68 9.96
C LYS A 438 17.37 -28.85 10.38
N GLN A 439 17.02 -28.89 11.67
CA GLN A 439 15.86 -28.18 12.21
C GLN A 439 16.04 -26.65 12.09
N ASN A 440 17.26 -26.16 12.35
CA ASN A 440 17.59 -24.75 12.15
C ASN A 440 17.43 -24.32 10.68
N ALA A 441 17.86 -25.16 9.73
CA ALA A 441 17.68 -24.91 8.31
C ALA A 441 16.19 -24.81 7.92
N VAL A 442 15.38 -25.78 8.34
CA VAL A 442 13.92 -25.79 8.11
C VAL A 442 13.26 -24.54 8.68
N GLU A 443 13.62 -24.13 9.90
CA GLU A 443 13.08 -22.93 10.54
C GLU A 443 13.50 -21.63 9.84
N LYS A 444 14.76 -21.51 9.40
CA LYS A 444 15.21 -20.32 8.67
C LYS A 444 14.61 -20.26 7.26
N LEU A 445 14.49 -21.38 6.56
CA LEU A 445 13.84 -21.44 5.25
C LEU A 445 12.33 -21.13 5.33
N SER A 446 11.64 -21.56 6.40
CA SER A 446 10.21 -21.27 6.60
C SER A 446 9.94 -19.84 7.07
N ASN A 447 10.64 -19.35 8.11
CA ASN A 447 10.27 -18.11 8.80
C ASN A 447 11.15 -16.90 8.49
N THR A 448 12.33 -17.09 7.90
CA THR A 448 13.32 -16.02 7.72
C THR A 448 13.56 -15.67 6.25
N ILE A 449 13.73 -16.67 5.40
CA ILE A 449 13.88 -16.50 3.95
C ILE A 449 12.48 -16.38 3.34
N ILE A 450 12.19 -15.21 2.76
CA ILE A 450 10.92 -14.91 2.09
C ILE A 450 9.71 -15.24 3.00
N PRO A 451 9.59 -14.58 4.18
CA PRO A 451 8.57 -14.91 5.18
C PRO A 451 7.14 -14.59 4.75
N HIS A 452 6.93 -13.75 3.74
CA HIS A 452 5.59 -13.40 3.26
C HIS A 452 4.91 -14.56 2.51
N VAL A 453 5.70 -15.51 1.99
CA VAL A 453 5.16 -16.76 1.45
C VAL A 453 5.08 -17.77 2.59
N GLY A 454 3.87 -17.93 3.13
CA GLY A 454 3.58 -18.86 4.21
C GLY A 454 3.81 -20.31 3.82
N VAL A 455 4.29 -21.11 4.77
CA VAL A 455 4.49 -22.56 4.65
C VAL A 455 3.55 -23.23 5.64
N THR A 456 2.61 -24.04 5.15
CA THR A 456 1.68 -24.82 5.98
C THR A 456 2.09 -26.29 5.92
N ALA A 457 2.06 -26.99 7.06
CA ALA A 457 2.40 -28.41 7.15
C ALA A 457 3.73 -28.82 6.47
N ILE A 458 4.76 -27.96 6.54
CA ILE A 458 6.09 -28.20 5.93
C ILE A 458 6.03 -28.26 4.38
N ASN A 459 4.92 -27.84 3.76
CA ASN A 459 4.83 -27.73 2.31
C ASN A 459 5.58 -26.49 1.80
N PHE A 460 6.81 -26.71 1.35
CA PHE A 460 7.67 -25.66 0.81
C PHE A 460 7.43 -25.35 -0.67
N ARG A 461 6.52 -26.06 -1.36
CA ARG A 461 6.27 -25.90 -2.80
C ARG A 461 5.98 -24.45 -3.23
N PRO A 462 5.08 -23.68 -2.57
CA PRO A 462 4.83 -22.29 -2.96
C PRO A 462 6.08 -21.40 -2.86
N LYS A 463 6.94 -21.67 -1.88
CA LYS A 463 8.18 -20.93 -1.67
C LYS A 463 9.26 -21.30 -2.68
N ALA A 464 9.35 -22.59 -3.02
CA ALA A 464 10.21 -23.06 -4.09
C ALA A 464 9.84 -22.42 -5.44
N LEU A 465 8.53 -22.37 -5.76
CA LEU A 465 8.01 -21.68 -6.95
C LEU A 465 8.36 -20.19 -6.97
N TYR A 466 8.25 -19.51 -5.82
CA TYR A 466 8.64 -18.11 -5.71
C TYR A 466 10.13 -17.87 -6.00
N ILE A 467 11.01 -18.72 -5.47
CA ILE A 467 12.46 -18.64 -5.73
C ILE A 467 12.76 -19.00 -7.18
N ALA A 468 12.14 -20.05 -7.73
CA ALA A 468 12.29 -20.42 -9.13
C ALA A 468 11.88 -19.26 -10.06
N PHE A 469 10.79 -18.56 -9.75
CA PHE A 469 10.39 -17.35 -10.47
C PHE A 469 11.44 -16.22 -10.35
N MET A 470 12.02 -15.99 -9.16
CA MET A 470 13.11 -15.01 -9.02
C MET A 470 14.31 -15.36 -9.90
N VAL A 471 14.67 -16.64 -9.97
CA VAL A 471 15.80 -17.14 -10.77
C VAL A 471 15.52 -17.01 -12.25
N ARG A 472 14.31 -17.39 -12.70
CA ARG A 472 13.87 -17.21 -14.09
C ARG A 472 14.00 -15.75 -14.53
N ARG A 473 13.58 -14.81 -13.68
CA ARG A 473 13.73 -13.37 -13.99
C ARG A 473 15.18 -12.91 -14.11
N VAL A 474 16.11 -13.53 -13.37
CA VAL A 474 17.55 -13.26 -13.52
C VAL A 474 18.05 -13.79 -14.87
N ILE A 475 17.69 -15.02 -15.24
CA ILE A 475 18.08 -15.65 -16.52
C ILE A 475 17.51 -14.87 -17.71
N MET A 476 16.23 -14.48 -17.65
CA MET A 476 15.63 -13.61 -18.67
C MET A 476 16.41 -12.31 -18.87
N CYS A 477 16.87 -11.71 -17.78
CA CYS A 477 17.67 -10.49 -17.81
C CYS A 477 19.11 -10.71 -18.28
N MET A 478 19.66 -11.93 -18.17
CA MET A 478 20.96 -12.28 -18.73
C MET A 478 20.94 -12.21 -20.25
N HIS A 479 19.86 -12.71 -20.86
CA HIS A 479 19.67 -12.64 -22.31
C HIS A 479 19.18 -11.29 -22.83
N ASP A 480 18.21 -10.68 -22.15
CA ASP A 480 17.72 -9.35 -22.48
C ASP A 480 17.96 -8.36 -21.34
N PRO A 481 19.05 -7.57 -21.41
CA PRO A 481 19.34 -6.52 -20.43
C PRO A 481 18.27 -5.44 -20.32
N LYS A 482 17.31 -5.34 -21.25
CA LYS A 482 16.19 -4.37 -21.17
C LYS A 482 15.13 -4.78 -20.16
N LEU A 483 15.08 -6.05 -19.75
CA LEU A 483 14.12 -6.58 -18.78
C LEU A 483 14.47 -6.23 -17.31
N ILE A 484 15.36 -5.26 -17.10
CA ILE A 484 15.64 -4.67 -15.80
C ILE A 484 14.44 -3.82 -15.35
N ASP A 485 14.05 -3.97 -14.08
CA ASP A 485 12.94 -3.18 -13.53
C ASP A 485 13.40 -1.75 -13.19
N ASP A 486 12.59 -0.76 -13.58
CA ASP A 486 12.77 0.61 -13.09
C ASP A 486 12.27 0.72 -11.63
N ARG A 487 13.21 1.04 -10.73
CA ARG A 487 12.94 1.25 -9.31
C ARG A 487 12.14 2.52 -9.05
N ASP A 488 12.21 3.48 -9.96
CA ASP A 488 11.57 4.76 -9.79
C ASP A 488 10.13 4.80 -10.31
N TYR A 489 9.72 3.77 -11.09
CA TYR A 489 8.34 3.56 -11.53
C TYR A 489 7.34 3.64 -10.37
N LEU A 490 6.35 4.51 -10.49
CA LEU A 490 5.41 4.79 -9.38
C LEU A 490 4.63 3.54 -8.94
N GLY A 491 4.33 2.59 -9.85
CA GLY A 491 3.68 1.32 -9.49
C GLY A 491 4.56 0.41 -8.62
N ASN A 492 5.88 0.57 -8.68
CA ASN A 492 6.82 -0.09 -7.78
C ASN A 492 7.02 0.66 -6.45
N LYS A 493 6.29 1.75 -6.24
CA LYS A 493 6.33 2.57 -5.03
C LYS A 493 5.03 2.46 -4.25
N ARG A 494 5.11 2.64 -2.93
CA ARG A 494 3.99 2.64 -1.99
C ARG A 494 4.15 3.81 -1.03
N LEU A 495 3.03 4.41 -0.67
CA LEU A 495 3.00 5.56 0.23
C LEU A 495 2.62 5.07 1.64
N GLU A 496 3.53 5.23 2.61
CA GLU A 496 3.20 5.05 4.02
C GLU A 496 2.58 6.34 4.56
N LEU A 497 1.33 6.22 4.98
CA LEU A 497 0.51 7.28 5.55
C LEU A 497 0.68 7.38 7.06
N SER A 498 0.17 8.47 7.64
CA SER A 498 0.25 8.76 9.08
C SER A 498 -0.33 7.66 9.97
N GLY A 499 -1.49 7.08 9.62
CA GLY A 499 -2.07 5.96 10.37
C GLY A 499 -1.19 4.72 10.37
N SER A 500 -0.71 4.31 9.18
CA SER A 500 0.17 3.13 9.06
C SER A 500 1.48 3.28 9.84
N MET A 501 2.05 4.49 9.89
CA MET A 501 3.23 4.76 10.72
C MET A 501 2.88 4.66 12.20
N MET A 502 1.79 5.31 12.64
CA MET A 502 1.30 5.24 14.02
C MET A 502 1.04 3.80 14.47
N ALA A 503 0.52 2.93 13.60
CA ALA A 503 0.33 1.51 13.88
C ALA A 503 1.64 0.80 14.20
N LEU A 504 2.67 0.99 13.38
CA LEU A 504 4.00 0.39 13.59
C LEU A 504 4.64 0.85 14.90
N LEU A 505 4.51 2.14 15.25
CA LEU A 505 5.03 2.68 16.50
C LEU A 505 4.24 2.19 17.71
N PHE A 506 2.92 2.18 17.63
CA PHE A 506 2.08 1.68 18.71
C PHE A 506 2.33 0.19 18.97
N GLU A 507 2.49 -0.63 17.94
CA GLU A 507 2.81 -2.06 18.09
C GLU A 507 4.13 -2.26 18.87
N ASP A 508 5.19 -1.51 18.55
CA ASP A 508 6.48 -1.61 19.23
C ASP A 508 6.39 -1.14 20.69
N LEU A 509 5.71 -0.01 20.93
CA LEU A 509 5.46 0.49 22.28
C LEU A 509 4.60 -0.46 23.12
N PHE A 510 3.60 -1.10 22.51
CA PHE A 510 2.72 -2.05 23.18
C PHE A 510 3.47 -3.35 23.53
N LYS A 511 4.36 -3.83 22.66
CA LYS A 511 5.25 -4.97 22.95
C LYS A 511 6.23 -4.66 24.07
N ASP A 512 6.85 -3.47 24.03
CA ASP A 512 7.70 -3.00 25.12
C ASP A 512 6.94 -2.87 26.44
N PHE A 513 5.71 -2.36 26.40
CA PHE A 513 4.82 -2.26 27.55
C PHE A 513 4.52 -3.65 28.15
N ASN A 514 4.13 -4.62 27.32
CA ASN A 514 3.90 -6.00 27.74
C ASN A 514 5.16 -6.65 28.34
N LYS A 515 6.34 -6.36 27.77
CA LYS A 515 7.62 -6.82 28.31
C LYS A 515 7.91 -6.24 29.70
N LEU A 516 7.63 -4.96 29.92
CA LEU A 516 7.81 -4.30 31.22
C LEU A 516 6.82 -4.82 32.28
N ILE A 517 5.57 -5.06 31.89
CA ILE A 517 4.56 -5.72 32.75
C ILE A 517 5.08 -7.09 33.18
N LYS A 518 5.47 -7.94 32.21
CA LYS A 518 5.99 -9.27 32.48
C LYS A 518 7.19 -9.24 33.42
N GLN A 519 8.17 -8.37 33.19
CA GLN A 519 9.35 -8.23 34.06
C GLN A 519 8.99 -7.79 35.48
N SER A 520 7.99 -6.92 35.63
CA SER A 520 7.53 -6.44 36.93
C SER A 520 6.80 -7.56 37.68
N TRP A 521 5.97 -8.32 36.97
CA TRP A 521 5.31 -9.52 37.49
C TRP A 521 6.29 -10.58 37.93
N ASP A 522 7.24 -10.98 37.08
CA ASP A 522 8.22 -12.02 37.41
C ASP A 522 9.07 -11.64 38.63
N LYS A 523 9.39 -10.35 38.83
CA LYS A 523 10.09 -9.88 40.04
C LYS A 523 9.29 -10.11 41.32
N VAL A 524 7.99 -9.84 41.26
CA VAL A 524 7.08 -9.98 42.41
C VAL A 524 6.77 -11.46 42.67
N LEU A 525 6.55 -12.25 41.61
CA LEU A 525 6.27 -13.67 41.72
C LEU A 525 7.49 -14.48 42.21
N ARG A 526 8.72 -14.03 41.94
CA ARG A 526 9.94 -14.62 42.52
C ARG A 526 10.05 -14.43 44.03
N LYS A 527 9.50 -13.34 44.57
CA LYS A 527 9.51 -13.01 46.01
C LYS A 527 8.12 -12.55 46.45
N PRO A 528 7.15 -13.48 46.57
CA PRO A 528 5.78 -13.12 46.86
C PRO A 528 5.62 -12.63 48.30
N ASN A 529 5.10 -11.41 48.47
CA ASN A 529 4.68 -10.92 49.77
C ASN A 529 3.32 -11.55 50.13
N ARG A 530 3.30 -12.44 51.13
CA ARG A 530 2.08 -13.16 51.55
C ARG A 530 0.94 -12.25 52.05
N THR A 531 1.25 -11.04 52.48
CA THR A 531 0.28 -10.08 53.03
C THR A 531 -0.42 -9.22 51.99
N ARG A 532 0.13 -9.06 50.78
CA ARG A 532 -0.48 -8.25 49.70
C ARG A 532 -0.96 -9.16 48.57
N ALA A 533 -2.26 -9.15 48.32
CA ALA A 533 -2.83 -9.82 47.17
C ALA A 533 -2.24 -9.25 45.88
N PHE A 534 -1.79 -10.12 44.99
CA PHE A 534 -1.26 -9.72 43.70
C PHE A 534 -2.41 -9.28 42.79
N ASN A 535 -2.45 -7.98 42.47
CA ASN A 535 -3.40 -7.43 41.52
C ASN A 535 -2.72 -7.08 40.18
N PRO A 536 -3.01 -7.82 39.09
CA PRO A 536 -2.60 -7.52 37.73
C PRO A 536 -2.77 -6.06 37.29
N ALA A 537 -3.87 -5.42 37.67
CA ALA A 537 -4.27 -4.07 37.26
C ALA A 537 -3.27 -2.98 37.66
N ASP A 538 -2.73 -3.10 38.87
CA ASP A 538 -1.84 -2.09 39.47
C ASP A 538 -0.59 -1.91 38.60
N TYR A 539 -0.04 -3.01 38.09
CA TYR A 539 1.18 -3.01 37.28
C TYR A 539 0.97 -2.49 35.86
N ILE A 540 -0.22 -2.68 35.30
CA ILE A 540 -0.59 -2.11 34.00
C ILE A 540 -0.63 -0.58 34.12
N THR A 541 -1.30 -0.07 35.16
CA THR A 541 -1.42 1.37 35.43
C THR A 541 -0.05 2.01 35.73
N MET A 542 0.84 1.28 36.41
CA MET A 542 2.20 1.76 36.71
C MET A 542 3.03 2.07 35.44
N HIS A 543 2.81 1.34 34.35
CA HIS A 543 3.60 1.48 33.11
C HIS A 543 2.89 2.31 32.02
N GLU A 544 1.80 3.00 32.33
CA GLU A 544 1.00 3.80 31.38
C GLU A 544 1.82 4.92 30.68
N SER A 545 2.85 5.41 31.36
CA SER A 545 3.73 6.47 30.86
C SER A 545 4.54 6.04 29.64
N ARG A 546 4.82 4.73 29.48
CA ARG A 546 5.63 4.20 28.38
C ARG A 546 4.98 4.47 27.02
N ILE A 547 3.68 4.24 26.90
CA ILE A 547 2.91 4.44 25.67
C ILE A 547 2.78 5.94 25.39
N THR A 548 2.32 6.70 26.37
CA THR A 548 2.07 8.14 26.25
C THR A 548 3.33 8.91 25.85
N GLN A 549 4.41 8.75 26.61
CA GLN A 549 5.68 9.43 26.32
C GLN A 549 6.33 8.92 25.04
N GLY A 550 6.12 7.65 24.67
CA GLY A 550 6.61 7.08 23.43
C GLY A 550 6.02 7.77 22.20
N LEU A 551 4.68 7.89 22.16
CA LEU A 551 3.95 8.52 21.08
C LEU A 551 4.24 10.03 21.00
N GLU A 552 4.18 10.74 22.13
CA GLU A 552 4.46 12.18 22.17
C GLU A 552 5.89 12.49 21.73
N ARG A 553 6.88 11.72 22.20
CA ARG A 553 8.28 11.93 21.83
C ARG A 553 8.49 11.73 20.32
N ALA A 554 7.91 10.67 19.75
CA ALA A 554 8.07 10.37 18.33
C ALA A 554 7.47 11.46 17.44
N ILE A 555 6.29 11.99 17.80
CA ILE A 555 5.63 13.06 17.02
C ILE A 555 6.31 14.42 17.26
N SER A 556 6.75 14.72 18.47
CA SER A 556 7.39 16.01 18.79
C SER A 556 8.77 16.14 18.15
N THR A 557 9.59 15.09 18.24
CA THR A 557 10.98 15.09 17.73
C THR A 557 11.06 14.74 16.24
N GLY A 558 10.09 14.00 15.71
CA GLY A 558 10.10 13.48 14.35
C GLY A 558 11.06 12.32 14.11
N ASN A 559 11.66 11.77 15.18
CA ASN A 559 12.56 10.63 15.12
C ASN A 559 11.81 9.33 15.47
N TRP A 560 11.72 8.44 14.49
CA TRP A 560 11.04 7.15 14.58
C TRP A 560 12.08 6.04 14.64
N THR A 561 12.47 5.69 15.86
CA THR A 561 13.48 4.67 16.16
C THR A 561 12.81 3.37 16.61
N LEU A 562 12.49 2.49 15.65
CA LEU A 562 11.94 1.16 15.94
C LEU A 562 13.05 0.12 15.92
N LYS A 563 13.48 -0.33 17.11
CA LYS A 563 14.59 -1.29 17.26
C LYS A 563 14.26 -2.64 16.60
N ARG A 564 13.01 -3.10 16.73
CA ARG A 564 12.54 -4.38 16.20
C ARG A 564 12.73 -4.52 14.69
N PHE A 565 12.37 -3.47 13.95
CA PHE A 565 12.48 -3.46 12.48
C PHE A 565 13.80 -2.86 11.97
N ARG A 566 14.73 -2.52 12.88
CA ARG A 566 15.97 -1.78 12.58
C ARG A 566 15.70 -0.56 11.72
N MET A 567 14.64 0.15 12.06
CA MET A 567 14.19 1.33 11.34
C MET A 567 14.53 2.55 12.18
N ASP A 568 15.41 3.38 11.65
CA ASP A 568 15.76 4.67 12.22
C ASP A 568 15.45 5.74 11.16
N ARG A 569 14.35 6.47 11.35
CA ARG A 569 13.92 7.53 10.45
C ARG A 569 13.92 8.85 11.19
N ALA A 570 14.67 9.81 10.68
CA ALA A 570 14.63 11.19 11.15
C ALA A 570 13.76 12.06 10.23
N GLY A 571 13.19 13.13 10.78
CA GLY A 571 12.44 14.13 9.99
C GLY A 571 11.10 13.61 9.44
N VAL A 572 10.47 12.63 10.09
CA VAL A 572 9.15 12.15 9.67
C VAL A 572 8.07 13.20 9.91
N THR A 573 8.16 13.92 11.02
CA THR A 573 7.21 14.97 11.38
C THR A 573 7.81 16.35 11.20
N HIS A 574 6.99 17.29 10.71
CA HIS A 574 7.38 18.69 10.55
C HIS A 574 6.40 19.58 11.30
N VAL A 575 6.87 20.77 11.69
CA VAL A 575 5.97 21.83 12.18
C VAL A 575 5.13 22.33 11.01
N LEU A 576 3.82 22.43 11.21
CA LEU A 576 2.91 22.92 10.20
C LEU A 576 3.23 24.39 9.86
N SER A 577 3.37 24.71 8.58
CA SER A 577 3.59 26.10 8.16
C SER A 577 2.29 26.88 8.17
N ARG A 578 2.23 27.95 8.97
CA ARG A 578 1.09 28.88 9.07
C ARG A 578 1.30 30.21 8.34
N LEU A 579 2.26 30.26 7.40
CA LEU A 579 2.51 31.48 6.60
C LEU A 579 1.31 31.91 5.77
N SER A 580 0.58 30.94 5.21
CA SER A 580 -0.65 31.16 4.45
C SER A 580 -1.51 29.91 4.47
N PHE A 581 -2.78 30.04 4.08
CA PHE A 581 -3.68 28.89 3.92
C PHE A 581 -3.12 27.83 2.95
N ILE A 582 -2.57 28.28 1.83
CA ILE A 582 -1.96 27.41 0.82
C ILE A 582 -0.70 26.73 1.35
N ALA A 583 0.11 27.40 2.17
CA ALA A 583 1.29 26.80 2.79
C ALA A 583 0.90 25.65 3.74
N ALA A 584 -0.16 25.82 4.52
CA ALA A 584 -0.69 24.76 5.38
C ALA A 584 -1.19 23.57 4.54
N LEU A 585 -2.01 23.85 3.52
CA LEU A 585 -2.56 22.81 2.64
C LEU A 585 -1.48 22.05 1.86
N GLY A 586 -0.51 22.77 1.27
CA GLY A 586 0.60 22.18 0.52
C GLY A 586 1.53 21.33 1.38
N MET A 587 1.56 21.53 2.70
CA MET A 587 2.27 20.64 3.62
C MET A 587 1.50 19.34 3.90
N MET A 588 0.16 19.38 3.87
CA MET A 588 -0.70 18.20 4.08
C MET A 588 -0.65 17.20 2.92
N THR A 589 -0.49 17.69 1.68
CA THR A 589 -0.43 16.87 0.46
C THR A 589 0.98 16.42 0.10
N ARG A 590 1.96 16.71 0.97
CA ARG A 590 3.38 16.49 0.73
C ARG A 590 3.80 15.05 0.96
N ILE A 591 4.58 14.55 0.00
CA ILE A 591 5.25 13.26 0.00
C ILE A 591 6.75 13.50 0.10
N SER A 592 7.39 12.82 1.04
CA SER A 592 8.84 12.77 1.18
C SER A 592 9.36 11.46 0.63
N SER A 593 10.36 11.55 -0.25
CA SER A 593 11.15 10.39 -0.66
C SER A 593 12.15 9.98 0.42
N GLN A 594 12.49 8.69 0.47
CA GLN A 594 13.48 8.12 1.40
C GLN A 594 14.94 8.39 1.02
N PHE A 595 15.19 8.93 -0.18
CA PHE A 595 16.57 9.17 -0.61
C PHE A 595 17.21 10.31 0.18
N GLU A 596 18.47 10.11 0.56
CA GLU A 596 19.28 11.14 1.20
C GLU A 596 19.46 12.34 0.27
N LYS A 597 19.13 13.53 0.78
CA LYS A 597 19.19 14.78 0.01
C LYS A 597 20.61 15.12 -0.48
N THR A 598 21.63 14.67 0.26
CA THR A 598 23.04 14.94 -0.02
C THR A 598 23.55 14.22 -1.28
N ARG A 599 22.92 13.11 -1.66
CA ARG A 599 23.37 12.34 -2.83
C ARG A 599 22.83 12.96 -4.12
N LYS A 600 23.75 13.31 -5.02
CA LYS A 600 23.46 13.91 -6.34
C LYS A 600 23.16 12.85 -7.41
N VAL A 601 22.16 12.00 -7.18
CA VAL A 601 21.69 11.03 -8.19
C VAL A 601 20.50 11.64 -8.93
N SER A 602 20.57 11.72 -10.26
CA SER A 602 19.53 12.31 -11.11
C SER A 602 18.30 11.42 -11.25
N GLY A 603 18.45 10.09 -11.26
CA GLY A 603 17.37 9.10 -11.46
C GLY A 603 16.10 9.38 -10.64
N PRO A 604 16.15 9.33 -9.30
CA PRO A 604 14.96 9.51 -8.47
C PRO A 604 14.46 10.97 -8.42
N ARG A 605 15.23 11.94 -8.91
CA ARG A 605 14.87 13.36 -8.97
C ARG A 605 14.17 13.74 -10.26
N ALA A 606 14.35 12.93 -11.31
CA ALA A 606 13.75 13.18 -12.60
C ALA A 606 12.23 12.98 -12.54
N LEU A 607 11.50 13.81 -13.27
CA LEU A 607 10.06 13.67 -13.45
C LEU A 607 9.79 12.43 -14.32
N GLN A 608 9.12 11.42 -13.76
CA GLN A 608 8.73 10.24 -14.49
C GLN A 608 7.37 10.41 -15.18
N PRO A 609 7.15 9.83 -16.38
CA PRO A 609 5.83 9.76 -17.01
C PRO A 609 4.81 8.93 -16.22
N SER A 610 5.30 7.97 -15.41
CA SER A 610 4.48 7.04 -14.61
C SER A 610 3.60 7.72 -13.57
N GLN A 611 3.91 8.97 -13.19
CA GLN A 611 3.18 9.70 -12.14
C GLN A 611 2.02 10.56 -12.65
N PHE A 612 1.71 10.49 -13.95
CA PHE A 612 0.62 11.26 -14.56
C PHE A 612 -0.70 11.06 -13.81
N GLY A 613 -1.33 12.18 -13.41
CA GLY A 613 -2.59 12.19 -12.66
C GLY A 613 -2.47 11.83 -11.17
N MET A 614 -1.31 11.35 -10.71
CA MET A 614 -1.07 10.94 -9.32
C MET A 614 -0.23 11.94 -8.53
N LEU A 615 0.78 12.53 -9.15
CA LEU A 615 1.63 13.54 -8.53
C LEU A 615 1.60 14.82 -9.36
N CYS A 616 1.74 15.96 -8.70
CA CYS A 616 1.89 17.24 -9.37
C CYS A 616 3.23 17.27 -10.14
N THR A 617 3.19 17.69 -11.40
CA THR A 617 4.37 17.76 -12.26
C THR A 617 5.25 18.97 -12.00
N SER A 618 4.72 19.98 -11.32
CA SER A 618 5.38 21.28 -11.15
C SER A 618 5.70 21.60 -9.69
N ASP A 619 4.94 21.05 -8.74
CA ASP A 619 5.03 21.41 -7.34
C ASP A 619 6.09 20.57 -6.61
N THR A 620 7.33 21.02 -6.78
CA THR A 620 8.53 20.55 -6.08
C THR A 620 9.34 21.77 -5.64
N PRO A 621 9.94 21.78 -4.44
CA PRO A 621 10.84 22.86 -4.05
C PRO A 621 12.08 22.88 -4.96
N GLU A 622 12.58 24.09 -5.24
CA GLU A 622 13.89 24.29 -5.86
C GLU A 622 15.02 24.04 -4.84
N GLY A 623 16.18 23.60 -5.30
CA GLY A 623 17.36 23.35 -4.45
C GLY A 623 17.60 21.87 -4.12
N GLU A 624 18.17 21.58 -2.94
CA GLU A 624 18.61 20.23 -2.56
C GLU A 624 17.49 19.18 -2.52
N ALA A 625 16.25 19.62 -2.30
CA ALA A 625 15.07 18.77 -2.18
C ALA A 625 14.34 18.57 -3.52
N CYS A 626 14.83 19.17 -4.60
CA CYS A 626 14.20 19.09 -5.92
C CYS A 626 14.06 17.63 -6.38
N GLY A 627 12.82 17.26 -6.73
CA GLY A 627 12.43 15.92 -7.17
C GLY A 627 12.29 14.87 -6.05
N LEU A 628 12.73 15.18 -4.83
CA LEU A 628 12.62 14.29 -3.66
C LEU A 628 11.40 14.60 -2.79
N VAL A 629 10.98 15.85 -2.78
CA VAL A 629 9.73 16.30 -2.15
C VAL A 629 8.72 16.56 -3.26
N LYS A 630 7.58 15.87 -3.17
CA LYS A 630 6.54 15.89 -4.21
C LYS A 630 5.19 16.15 -3.57
N ASN A 631 4.24 16.66 -4.34
CA ASN A 631 2.87 16.86 -3.88
C ASN A 631 1.88 16.01 -4.67
N LEU A 632 0.85 15.52 -4.00
CA LEU A 632 -0.25 14.77 -4.61
C LEU A 632 -1.07 15.66 -5.57
N ALA A 633 -1.61 15.07 -6.63
CA ALA A 633 -2.59 15.74 -7.48
C ALA A 633 -4.00 15.72 -6.85
N LEU A 634 -4.92 16.53 -7.40
CA LEU A 634 -6.25 16.77 -6.80
C LEU A 634 -7.15 15.52 -6.73
N MET A 635 -7.20 14.71 -7.79
CA MET A 635 -8.09 13.55 -7.90
C MET A 635 -7.42 12.25 -7.49
N THR A 636 -6.55 12.31 -6.48
CA THR A 636 -5.77 11.16 -6.06
C THR A 636 -6.38 10.53 -4.83
N HIS A 637 -6.33 9.20 -4.80
CA HIS A 637 -6.81 8.42 -3.67
C HIS A 637 -5.74 7.39 -3.33
N ILE A 638 -5.42 7.30 -2.04
CA ILE A 638 -4.49 6.30 -1.52
C ILE A 638 -5.33 5.24 -0.83
N THR A 639 -5.17 4.00 -1.28
CA THR A 639 -5.92 2.87 -0.75
C THR A 639 -5.39 2.44 0.62
N THR A 640 -6.29 1.97 1.47
CA THR A 640 -5.94 1.30 2.74
C THR A 640 -5.80 -0.20 2.52
N MET A 641 -5.33 -0.93 3.54
CA MET A 641 -5.28 -2.39 3.47
C MET A 641 -6.70 -2.97 3.39
N ASP A 642 -6.89 -3.96 2.51
CA ASP A 642 -8.09 -4.78 2.40
C ASP A 642 -7.71 -6.28 2.56
N GLU A 643 -8.68 -7.11 2.88
CA GLU A 643 -8.47 -8.54 3.12
C GLU A 643 -8.19 -9.30 1.81
N GLU A 644 -7.14 -10.14 1.81
CA GLU A 644 -6.71 -10.87 0.62
C GLU A 644 -7.47 -12.19 0.38
N ASP A 645 -8.03 -12.79 1.44
CA ASP A 645 -8.69 -14.10 1.37
C ASP A 645 -9.94 -14.14 0.46
N PRO A 646 -10.84 -13.13 0.48
CA PRO A 646 -11.97 -13.09 -0.45
C PRO A 646 -11.52 -13.00 -1.91
N VAL A 647 -10.49 -12.20 -2.18
CA VAL A 647 -9.92 -12.06 -3.53
C VAL A 647 -9.31 -13.39 -3.98
N ARG A 648 -8.57 -14.06 -3.10
CA ARG A 648 -8.00 -15.38 -3.36
C ARG A 648 -9.07 -16.41 -3.75
N LYS A 649 -10.15 -16.49 -2.99
CA LYS A 649 -11.27 -17.41 -3.28
C LYS A 649 -11.92 -17.09 -4.64
N MET A 650 -12.11 -15.81 -4.95
CA MET A 650 -12.68 -15.38 -6.22
C MET A 650 -11.83 -15.80 -7.43
N ILE A 651 -10.51 -15.76 -7.31
CA ILE A 651 -9.60 -16.22 -8.39
C ILE A 651 -9.90 -17.67 -8.77
N PHE A 652 -10.06 -18.55 -7.79
CA PHE A 652 -10.39 -19.96 -8.04
C PHE A 652 -11.82 -20.16 -8.56
N VAL A 653 -12.79 -19.39 -8.08
CA VAL A 653 -14.19 -19.43 -8.58
C VAL A 653 -14.27 -19.03 -10.05
N LEU A 654 -13.40 -18.14 -10.52
CA LEU A 654 -13.30 -17.74 -11.93
C LEU A 654 -12.64 -18.79 -12.83
N GLY A 655 -12.29 -19.96 -12.30
CA GLY A 655 -11.72 -21.08 -13.05
C GLY A 655 -10.20 -21.06 -13.18
N ALA A 656 -9.50 -20.34 -12.30
CA ALA A 656 -8.05 -20.46 -12.20
C ALA A 656 -7.68 -21.73 -11.41
N GLU A 657 -6.60 -22.40 -11.81
CA GLU A 657 -6.08 -23.62 -11.18
C GLU A 657 -5.00 -23.26 -10.14
N ASP A 658 -4.81 -24.07 -9.11
CA ASP A 658 -3.75 -23.83 -8.12
C ASP A 658 -2.37 -24.00 -8.78
N VAL A 659 -1.49 -23.02 -8.58
CA VAL A 659 -0.12 -23.06 -9.10
C VAL A 659 0.68 -24.22 -8.49
N THR A 660 0.29 -24.69 -7.30
CA THR A 660 1.01 -25.78 -6.62
C THR A 660 0.78 -27.14 -7.25
N SER A 661 -0.35 -27.35 -7.93
CA SER A 661 -0.65 -28.59 -8.66
C SER A 661 0.00 -28.65 -10.04
N ALA A 662 0.43 -27.51 -10.59
CA ALA A 662 1.04 -27.45 -11.91
C ALA A 662 2.52 -27.86 -11.90
N SER A 663 2.94 -28.53 -12.96
CA SER A 663 4.35 -28.84 -13.23
C SER A 663 5.05 -27.66 -13.92
N GLY A 664 6.39 -27.68 -13.98
CA GLY A 664 7.16 -26.63 -14.67
C GLY A 664 6.81 -26.46 -16.15
N THR A 665 6.44 -27.54 -16.84
CA THR A 665 5.99 -27.48 -18.26
C THR A 665 4.68 -26.73 -18.39
N GLU A 666 3.71 -26.98 -17.51
CA GLU A 666 2.39 -26.35 -17.56
C GLU A 666 2.43 -24.87 -17.20
N LEU A 667 3.33 -24.48 -16.29
CA LEU A 667 3.48 -23.08 -15.86
C LEU A 667 3.90 -22.16 -17.00
N TYR A 668 4.69 -22.67 -17.95
CA TYR A 668 5.24 -21.91 -19.07
C TYR A 668 4.69 -22.38 -20.42
N ALA A 669 3.66 -23.23 -20.42
CA ALA A 669 2.99 -23.66 -21.63
C ALA A 669 2.38 -22.47 -22.38
N ASP A 670 2.29 -22.59 -23.70
CA ASP A 670 1.71 -21.54 -24.54
C ASP A 670 0.28 -21.19 -24.11
N GLY A 671 0.05 -19.90 -23.83
CA GLY A 671 -1.23 -19.38 -23.37
C GLY A 671 -1.49 -19.55 -21.86
N ALA A 672 -0.59 -20.19 -21.11
CA ALA A 672 -0.67 -20.25 -19.65
C ALA A 672 -0.06 -19.00 -19.01
N TYR A 673 -0.77 -18.42 -18.05
CA TYR A 673 -0.35 -17.21 -17.35
C TYR A 673 -0.50 -17.36 -15.84
N ILE A 674 0.56 -16.99 -15.12
CA ILE A 674 0.59 -17.04 -13.67
C ILE A 674 -0.10 -15.80 -13.10
N ILE A 675 -1.02 -16.03 -12.17
CA ILE A 675 -1.73 -15.01 -11.42
C ILE A 675 -0.97 -14.74 -10.12
N PHE A 676 -0.48 -13.50 -10.00
CA PHE A 676 0.16 -13.00 -8.78
C PHE A 676 -0.83 -12.25 -7.90
N LEU A 677 -0.95 -12.67 -6.64
CA LEU A 677 -1.67 -11.95 -5.59
C LEU A 677 -0.64 -11.33 -4.63
N ASN A 678 -0.61 -9.99 -4.54
CA ASN A 678 0.34 -9.25 -3.71
C ASN A 678 1.83 -9.66 -3.91
N GLY A 679 2.16 -10.12 -5.13
CA GLY A 679 3.49 -10.58 -5.53
C GLY A 679 3.74 -12.08 -5.35
N THR A 680 2.87 -12.82 -4.67
CA THR A 680 2.96 -14.28 -4.52
C THR A 680 2.27 -14.97 -5.71
N PRO A 681 2.89 -15.95 -6.39
CA PRO A 681 2.21 -16.75 -7.41
C PRO A 681 1.18 -17.65 -6.70
N VAL A 682 -0.09 -17.52 -7.07
CA VAL A 682 -1.19 -18.25 -6.41
C VAL A 682 -1.90 -19.21 -7.36
N ALA A 683 -2.12 -18.80 -8.61
CA ALA A 683 -2.94 -19.58 -9.54
C ALA A 683 -2.40 -19.50 -10.97
N LEU A 684 -2.85 -20.42 -11.82
CA LEU A 684 -2.57 -20.47 -13.25
C LEU A 684 -3.88 -20.28 -14.02
N THR A 685 -3.84 -19.53 -15.12
CA THR A 685 -4.97 -19.39 -16.04
C THR A 685 -4.53 -19.60 -17.49
N ARG A 686 -5.33 -20.33 -18.26
CA ARG A 686 -5.14 -20.51 -19.72
C ARG A 686 -5.91 -19.47 -20.56
N GLU A 687 -6.86 -18.76 -19.94
CA GLU A 687 -7.73 -17.78 -20.60
C GLU A 687 -7.63 -16.39 -19.93
N PRO A 688 -6.48 -15.70 -20.03
CA PRO A 688 -6.22 -14.46 -19.28
C PRO A 688 -7.23 -13.35 -19.61
N LYS A 689 -7.64 -13.23 -20.89
CA LYS A 689 -8.58 -12.19 -21.33
C LYS A 689 -9.96 -12.37 -20.69
N ARG A 690 -10.49 -13.60 -20.69
CA ARG A 690 -11.80 -13.92 -20.10
C ARG A 690 -11.76 -13.71 -18.59
N PHE A 691 -10.70 -14.19 -17.93
CA PHE A 691 -10.49 -13.99 -16.51
C PHE A 691 -10.49 -12.50 -16.14
N LEU A 692 -9.73 -11.66 -16.84
CA LEU A 692 -9.64 -10.23 -16.57
C LEU A 692 -10.97 -9.50 -16.80
N ILE A 693 -11.71 -9.83 -17.87
CA ILE A 693 -13.02 -9.22 -18.15
C ILE A 693 -14.02 -9.60 -17.04
N ALA A 694 -14.07 -10.87 -16.65
CA ALA A 694 -14.94 -11.34 -15.59
C ALA A 694 -14.60 -10.67 -14.25
N PHE A 695 -13.31 -10.66 -13.86
CA PHE A 695 -12.85 -10.03 -12.62
C PHE A 695 -13.21 -8.54 -12.56
N ARG A 696 -12.96 -7.80 -13.65
CA ARG A 696 -13.34 -6.37 -13.77
C ARG A 696 -14.85 -6.16 -13.69
N ARG A 697 -15.65 -7.07 -14.25
CA ARG A 697 -17.11 -7.02 -14.16
C ARG A 697 -17.57 -7.19 -12.71
N PHE A 698 -17.02 -8.15 -11.98
CA PHE A 698 -17.33 -8.34 -10.55
C PHE A 698 -16.99 -7.12 -9.70
N ARG A 699 -15.84 -6.48 -9.96
CA ARG A 699 -15.48 -5.20 -9.32
C ARG A 699 -16.48 -4.09 -9.66
N ARG A 700 -16.84 -3.92 -10.93
CA ARG A 700 -17.82 -2.89 -11.37
C ARG A 700 -19.23 -3.11 -10.81
N MET A 701 -19.59 -4.35 -10.48
CA MET A 701 -20.85 -4.71 -9.82
C MET A 701 -20.81 -4.55 -8.29
N GLY A 702 -19.68 -4.13 -7.70
CA GLY A 702 -19.53 -3.98 -6.25
C GLY A 702 -19.48 -5.30 -5.48
N ARG A 703 -19.15 -6.43 -6.15
CA ARG A 703 -18.99 -7.74 -5.49
C ARG A 703 -17.60 -7.94 -4.89
N ILE A 704 -16.63 -7.22 -5.43
CA ILE A 704 -15.26 -7.09 -4.94
C ILE A 704 -15.08 -5.59 -4.66
N SER A 705 -14.31 -5.28 -3.62
CA SER A 705 -13.89 -3.91 -3.34
C SER A 705 -13.35 -3.22 -4.60
N GLU A 706 -13.72 -1.97 -4.79
CA GLU A 706 -13.20 -1.16 -5.88
C GLU A 706 -11.70 -0.83 -5.76
N PHE A 707 -11.13 -1.00 -4.56
CA PHE A 707 -9.78 -0.59 -4.18
C PHE A 707 -8.78 -1.75 -4.06
#